data_AF-A0A4R3N1X5-F1
#
_entry.id   AF-A0A4R3N1X5-F1
#
_cell.length_a   1.000
_cell.length_b   1.000
_cell.length_c   1.000
_cell.angle_alpha   90.00
_cell.angle_beta   90.00
_cell.angle_gamma   90.00
#
_symmetry.space_group_name_H-M   'P 1'
#
loop_
_entity.id
_entity.type
_entity.pdbx_description
1 polymer ?
#
loop_
_entity_poly.entity_id
_entity_poly.type
_entity_poly.pdbx_seq_one_letter_code
_entity_poly.pdbx_strand_id
1 'polypeptide(L)'
;MAKSKSPTPHALTVAAFKHDEAKRTNIPTAEYQSVMREADQKPIPVSYPRHPDADPLTEEKARRNRDLDPQLVWRGKDQQDWSDLVVHAPPLYIQEKVHPKALIDDLLHQSAPASPSGGEQLDFFADFNGLPEDAERTDFYQHAGHWSNRMILGDSLQVMASLAEREGLRGKVQCIYLDPPYGIKFNSNFQWSTTSRDVKDGNPDHITREPEQVKAFRDTWRDGIHSYLTYLRDRLTVARDLLTESGSIFVQIGDENVHRVRAVMDEVFGQDNFMSLIAFLKTSSSTTNALASTSDYLVWYTRDKTRTKFRAPTITKVLSGVGGGEYRSVMLPSGETRRLIDDEVAAPHTLPENSRVFRLDTVTSQSPGSKYTVEIAGRRFFPSGYWKTEEPSMKRLIRAGRIVPRSNSLGYLRFFDDYGALVLSNTWTDTQIAGRPGDKIYVVQTLPKVIQRCLLMSTDPGDLVLDPTCGSGTTAYVAEQWGRRWITIDTSRVALALARARLMGARYPYYLLADSRAGQLKEAEITQSAPSTRPTDGHIGHGFVYERVPHITLKSIANNAEIDVIWDKWQETLEPLRARLNQLLAQTWEEWEIPREAGPDWPDPATQAHAQWWQARIARQREIDASIAAKADFESLYDKPYEDKKTVRVAGPFTVESLSPHRVLGLDENDDLIDPVAEPKDGYGEKRDFVAIILENLKTAGVQQAHKTDRIAFTSLTPWPGRIVCAEGRFSGDQWPLAEDATTEKRAAIFIGPEFGTVSRPDLVEAACEAGDAGFDLLIACAFNYDAHSSEFDKLGRIPVLKARMNADLHMAEDLKNTGKGNLFVVFGEPDIEIQPVDGELIRVKVNGVDVFHPSTGEVRSDGAEGIACWFIDTDYNQEAFFVRHAYFLGTNDPYKSLKTTLKAEIDLDAWASLHSDTSRPFPKPASGRIAVKVINHLGDEVMKVFRIG
;
A
#
# COMPACT_ATOMS: atom_id res chain seq x y z
N MET A 1 -35.27 -8.08 -40.73
CA MET A 1 -34.45 -7.97 -39.50
C MET A 1 -33.03 -7.64 -39.90
N ALA A 2 -32.65 -6.36 -39.82
CA ALA A 2 -31.27 -5.94 -40.05
C ALA A 2 -30.43 -6.39 -38.85
N LYS A 3 -29.42 -7.23 -39.09
CA LYS A 3 -28.42 -7.57 -38.08
C LYS A 3 -27.71 -6.26 -37.68
N SER A 4 -27.89 -5.89 -36.41
CA SER A 4 -27.12 -4.85 -35.73
C SER A 4 -25.64 -5.04 -36.05
N LYS A 5 -25.03 -4.07 -36.76
CA LYS A 5 -23.57 -3.99 -36.88
C LYS A 5 -23.02 -3.90 -35.46
N SER A 6 -22.16 -4.84 -35.09
CA SER A 6 -21.33 -4.73 -33.89
C SER A 6 -20.57 -3.40 -33.97
N PRO A 7 -20.57 -2.57 -32.91
CA PRO A 7 -19.81 -1.33 -32.90
C PRO A 7 -18.34 -1.68 -33.12
N THR A 8 -17.70 -0.98 -34.05
CA THR A 8 -16.24 -0.98 -34.22
C THR A 8 -15.61 -0.74 -32.85
N PRO A 9 -14.67 -1.58 -32.38
CA PRO A 9 -14.02 -1.37 -31.10
C PRO A 9 -13.29 -0.03 -31.15
N HIS A 10 -13.65 0.88 -30.24
CA HIS A 10 -12.90 2.11 -30.04
C HIS A 10 -11.53 1.75 -29.46
N ALA A 11 -10.47 2.34 -30.01
CA ALA A 11 -9.12 2.13 -29.50
C ALA A 11 -9.04 2.53 -28.02
N LEU A 12 -8.50 1.65 -27.18
CA LEU A 12 -8.30 1.92 -25.75
C LEU A 12 -7.08 2.82 -25.56
N THR A 13 -7.23 3.86 -24.74
CA THR A 13 -6.11 4.76 -24.38
C THR A 13 -5.48 4.35 -23.05
N VAL A 14 -4.16 4.53 -22.89
CA VAL A 14 -3.44 4.24 -21.64
C VAL A 14 -3.14 5.55 -20.90
N ALA A 15 -3.51 5.60 -19.61
CA ALA A 15 -3.31 6.77 -18.76
C ALA A 15 -2.69 6.39 -17.40
N ALA A 16 -2.16 7.39 -16.70
CA ALA A 16 -1.70 7.31 -15.31
C ALA A 16 -2.10 8.60 -14.61
N PHE A 17 -2.37 8.55 -13.30
CA PHE A 17 -2.62 9.78 -12.54
C PHE A 17 -1.31 10.50 -12.25
N LYS A 18 -1.35 11.83 -12.36
CA LYS A 18 -0.26 12.72 -12.00
C LYS A 18 -0.65 13.58 -10.80
N HIS A 19 0.32 13.91 -9.98
CA HIS A 19 0.15 14.73 -8.79
C HIS A 19 0.95 16.04 -8.94
N ASP A 20 0.61 16.84 -9.96
CA ASP A 20 1.45 17.97 -10.43
C ASP A 20 1.64 19.07 -9.37
N GLU A 21 0.67 19.25 -8.46
CA GLU A 21 0.77 20.20 -7.33
C GLU A 21 1.65 19.70 -6.19
N ALA A 22 1.81 18.38 -6.07
CA ALA A 22 2.57 17.79 -4.99
C ALA A 22 4.06 17.88 -5.32
N LYS A 23 4.82 18.38 -4.36
CA LYS A 23 6.27 18.49 -4.45
C LYS A 23 6.95 17.55 -3.48
N ARG A 24 8.14 17.11 -3.86
CA ARG A 24 9.02 16.24 -3.08
C ARG A 24 10.38 16.89 -2.97
N THR A 25 11.00 16.80 -1.80
CA THR A 25 12.39 17.23 -1.59
C THR A 25 13.36 16.42 -2.46
N ASN A 26 14.27 17.09 -3.16
CA ASN A 26 15.29 16.42 -3.97
C ASN A 26 16.23 15.63 -3.06
N ILE A 27 16.32 14.32 -3.27
CA ILE A 27 17.19 13.42 -2.51
C ILE A 27 18.29 12.87 -3.43
N PRO A 28 19.47 12.50 -2.90
CA PRO A 28 20.55 11.97 -3.71
C PRO A 28 20.17 10.64 -4.36
N THR A 29 20.79 10.36 -5.49
CA THR A 29 20.88 9.02 -6.05
C THR A 29 22.07 8.30 -5.44
N ALA A 30 22.13 6.97 -5.55
CA ALA A 30 23.23 6.20 -4.99
C ALA A 30 24.60 6.63 -5.57
N GLU A 31 24.61 7.02 -6.83
CA GLU A 31 25.77 7.47 -7.60
C GLU A 31 26.31 8.81 -7.11
N TYR A 32 25.41 9.70 -6.68
CA TYR A 32 25.78 11.04 -6.21
C TYR A 32 26.15 11.13 -4.73
N GLN A 33 26.17 10.02 -3.99
CA GLN A 33 26.62 10.03 -2.60
C GLN A 33 27.99 10.71 -2.44
N SER A 34 28.94 10.42 -3.33
CA SER A 34 30.32 10.94 -3.27
C SER A 34 30.42 12.45 -3.47
N VAL A 35 29.44 13.06 -4.14
CA VAL A 35 29.38 14.51 -4.38
C VAL A 35 28.47 15.25 -3.39
N MET A 36 27.83 14.52 -2.46
CA MET A 36 27.07 15.13 -1.37
C MET A 36 27.99 15.86 -0.39
N ARG A 37 27.49 16.96 0.19
CA ARG A 37 28.18 17.66 1.28
C ARG A 37 28.32 16.72 2.48
N GLU A 38 29.45 16.77 3.18
CA GLU A 38 29.70 15.93 4.37
C GLU A 38 28.62 16.10 5.46
N ALA A 39 28.04 17.30 5.59
CA ALA A 39 26.95 17.57 6.52
C ALA A 39 25.68 16.76 6.17
N ASP A 40 25.39 16.57 4.88
CA ASP A 40 24.19 15.87 4.41
C ASP A 40 24.37 14.35 4.47
N GLN A 41 25.61 13.85 4.44
CA GLN A 41 25.92 12.42 4.58
C GLN A 41 25.76 11.92 6.03
N LYS A 42 26.00 12.77 7.03
CA LYS A 42 25.96 12.38 8.45
C LYS A 42 24.52 12.18 8.94
N PRO A 43 24.18 11.07 9.62
CA PRO A 43 22.86 10.89 10.21
C PRO A 43 22.56 11.98 11.24
N ILE A 44 21.38 12.60 11.13
CA ILE A 44 20.96 13.67 12.06
C ILE A 44 20.30 12.99 13.27
N PRO A 45 20.79 13.19 14.51
CA PRO A 45 20.10 12.67 15.69
C PRO A 45 18.83 13.47 15.95
N VAL A 46 17.70 12.78 16.04
CA VAL A 46 16.37 13.36 16.24
C VAL A 46 15.85 12.93 17.59
N SER A 47 15.59 13.89 18.48
CA SER A 47 14.99 13.62 19.78
C SER A 47 13.48 13.69 19.70
N TYR A 48 12.80 12.61 20.10
CA TYR A 48 11.37 12.56 20.28
C TYR A 48 11.07 12.54 21.79
N PRO A 49 10.49 13.62 22.34
CA PRO A 49 10.16 13.66 23.76
C PRO A 49 9.10 12.62 24.06
N ARG A 50 9.38 11.72 25.02
CA ARG A 50 8.41 10.70 25.45
C ARG A 50 7.25 11.30 26.25
N HIS A 51 7.46 12.48 26.84
CA HIS A 51 6.47 13.25 27.58
C HIS A 51 6.59 14.75 27.25
N PRO A 52 5.95 15.23 26.18
CA PRO A 52 6.13 16.61 25.70
C PRO A 52 5.60 17.70 26.67
N ASP A 53 4.72 17.34 27.63
CA ASP A 53 3.97 18.30 28.45
C ASP A 53 4.32 18.29 29.96
N ALA A 54 5.33 17.54 30.40
CA ALA A 54 5.60 17.33 31.83
C ALA A 54 6.91 17.98 32.29
N ASP A 55 6.82 18.86 33.29
CA ASP A 55 7.97 19.34 34.07
C ASP A 55 8.62 18.16 34.81
N PRO A 56 9.97 18.01 34.86
CA PRO A 56 10.66 16.89 35.50
C PRO A 56 10.18 16.56 36.93
N LEU A 57 9.83 17.58 37.71
CA LEU A 57 9.30 17.41 39.07
C LEU A 57 7.85 16.85 39.06
N THR A 58 7.09 17.20 38.04
CA THR A 58 5.73 16.73 37.79
C THR A 58 5.75 15.28 37.26
N GLU A 59 6.74 14.90 36.46
CA GLU A 59 6.97 13.52 36.02
C GLU A 59 7.34 12.59 37.17
N GLU A 60 8.28 12.99 38.04
CA GLU A 60 8.68 12.21 39.20
C GLU A 60 7.50 12.03 40.17
N LYS A 61 6.68 13.07 40.36
CA LYS A 61 5.44 13.00 41.13
C LYS A 61 4.38 12.13 40.46
N ALA A 62 4.20 12.24 39.15
CA ALA A 62 3.27 11.43 38.37
C ALA A 62 3.64 9.94 38.49
N ARG A 63 4.90 9.55 38.24
CA ARG A 63 5.37 8.16 38.38
C ARG A 63 5.19 7.58 39.80
N ARG A 64 5.18 8.43 40.82
CA ARG A 64 4.95 8.04 42.22
C ARG A 64 3.49 8.16 42.67
N ASN A 65 2.62 8.77 41.86
CA ASN A 65 1.24 9.02 42.20
C ASN A 65 0.40 7.76 41.91
N ARG A 66 -0.08 7.12 42.98
CA ARG A 66 -0.89 5.89 42.92
C ARG A 66 -2.33 6.16 42.46
N ASP A 67 -2.69 7.44 42.30
CA ASP A 67 -4.00 7.90 41.83
C ASP A 67 -4.04 8.18 40.31
N LEU A 68 -2.96 7.89 39.56
CA LEU A 68 -2.95 8.01 38.09
C LEU A 68 -3.77 6.90 37.41
N ASP A 69 -4.14 7.18 36.16
CA ASP A 69 -4.79 6.22 35.27
C ASP A 69 -3.94 4.94 35.09
N PRO A 70 -4.57 3.78 34.84
CA PRO A 70 -3.88 2.50 34.70
C PRO A 70 -2.82 2.54 33.58
N GLN A 71 -1.56 2.26 33.92
CA GLN A 71 -0.46 2.20 32.96
C GLN A 71 -0.01 0.78 32.67
N LEU A 72 0.27 0.49 31.41
CA LEU A 72 0.92 -0.76 31.01
C LEU A 72 2.43 -0.64 31.21
N VAL A 73 3.01 -1.43 32.13
CA VAL A 73 4.46 -1.49 32.39
C VAL A 73 5.02 -2.81 31.85
N TRP A 74 6.10 -2.74 31.07
CA TRP A 74 6.85 -3.91 30.59
C TRP A 74 8.32 -3.81 30.96
N ARG A 75 9.03 -4.93 30.88
CA ARG A 75 10.46 -5.01 31.20
C ARG A 75 11.24 -3.98 30.38
N GLY A 76 11.99 -3.11 31.07
CA GLY A 76 12.82 -2.07 30.45
C GLY A 76 12.11 -0.75 30.17
N LYS A 77 10.77 -0.67 30.29
CA LYS A 77 10.01 0.56 30.03
C LYS A 77 10.49 1.73 30.90
N ASP A 78 10.57 1.51 32.23
CA ASP A 78 10.95 2.56 33.18
C ASP A 78 12.33 3.15 32.89
N GLN A 79 13.30 2.31 32.50
CA GLN A 79 14.65 2.75 32.16
C GLN A 79 14.67 3.58 30.87
N GLN A 80 13.88 3.19 29.87
CA GLN A 80 13.79 3.93 28.62
C GLN A 80 13.04 5.25 28.79
N ASP A 81 12.07 5.31 29.70
CA ASP A 81 11.33 6.53 30.01
C ASP A 81 12.18 7.55 30.79
N TRP A 82 13.42 7.19 31.19
CA TRP A 82 14.37 8.15 31.77
C TRP A 82 15.04 9.05 30.72
N SER A 83 14.89 8.74 29.43
CA SER A 83 15.50 9.51 28.34
C SER A 83 14.54 9.67 27.16
N ASP A 84 14.71 10.74 26.39
CA ASP A 84 14.01 10.89 25.13
C ASP A 84 14.38 9.76 24.15
N LEU A 85 13.46 9.49 23.21
CA LEU A 85 13.75 8.58 22.11
C LEU A 85 14.63 9.30 21.09
N VAL A 86 15.90 8.93 21.02
CA VAL A 86 16.84 9.46 20.00
C VAL A 86 16.89 8.50 18.82
N VAL A 87 16.46 8.97 17.65
CA VAL A 87 16.52 8.21 16.39
C VAL A 87 17.46 8.93 15.43
N HIS A 88 18.39 8.19 14.82
CA HIS A 88 19.22 8.74 13.75
C HIS A 88 18.43 8.79 12.44
N ALA A 89 18.39 9.95 11.81
CA ALA A 89 17.79 10.20 10.50
C ALA A 89 18.88 10.17 9.40
N PRO A 90 19.17 9.00 8.80
CA PRO A 90 20.13 8.88 7.70
C PRO A 90 19.58 9.49 6.40
N PRO A 91 20.46 9.84 5.45
CA PRO A 91 20.03 10.18 4.09
C PRO A 91 19.39 8.97 3.40
N LEU A 92 18.45 9.26 2.50
CA LEU A 92 17.80 8.27 1.63
C LEU A 92 18.36 8.42 0.22
N TYR A 93 18.60 7.30 -0.45
CA TYR A 93 19.17 7.26 -1.79
C TYR A 93 18.19 6.66 -2.79
N ILE A 94 17.96 7.34 -3.92
CA ILE A 94 17.23 6.76 -5.05
C ILE A 94 18.12 5.72 -5.72
N GLN A 95 17.61 4.51 -5.82
CA GLN A 95 18.25 3.42 -6.55
C GLN A 95 17.64 3.24 -7.94
N GLU A 96 16.32 3.40 -8.06
CA GLU A 96 15.60 3.16 -9.31
C GLU A 96 14.49 4.18 -9.54
N LYS A 97 14.26 4.51 -10.82
CA LYS A 97 13.10 5.25 -11.30
C LYS A 97 12.28 4.35 -12.23
N VAL A 98 10.99 4.17 -11.92
CA VAL A 98 10.08 3.30 -12.68
C VAL A 98 8.90 4.11 -13.21
N HIS A 99 8.65 4.03 -14.52
CA HIS A 99 7.51 4.68 -15.18
C HIS A 99 6.66 3.65 -15.96
N PRO A 100 5.68 3.00 -15.30
CA PRO A 100 4.90 1.92 -15.91
C PRO A 100 4.19 2.31 -17.21
N LYS A 101 3.69 3.55 -17.31
CA LYS A 101 3.07 4.04 -18.55
C LYS A 101 4.05 4.08 -19.72
N ALA A 102 5.32 4.42 -19.49
CA ALA A 102 6.31 4.51 -20.56
C ALA A 102 6.68 3.11 -21.08
N LEU A 103 6.72 2.12 -20.19
CA LEU A 103 6.90 0.71 -20.56
C LEU A 103 5.76 0.19 -21.47
N ILE A 104 4.51 0.58 -21.18
CA ILE A 104 3.36 0.18 -22.00
C ILE A 104 3.28 0.98 -23.30
N ASP A 105 3.58 2.28 -23.27
CA ASP A 105 3.61 3.13 -24.46
C ASP A 105 4.68 2.63 -25.46
N ASP A 106 5.84 2.19 -24.97
CA ASP A 106 6.89 1.53 -25.79
C ASP A 106 6.37 0.25 -26.48
N LEU A 107 5.60 -0.60 -25.77
CA LEU A 107 4.99 -1.80 -26.35
C LEU A 107 3.92 -1.48 -27.41
N LEU A 108 3.15 -0.41 -27.19
CA LEU A 108 2.15 0.08 -28.16
C LEU A 108 2.83 0.58 -29.44
N HIS A 109 3.92 1.34 -29.31
CA HIS A 109 4.68 1.84 -30.47
C HIS A 109 5.22 0.69 -31.32
N GLN A 110 5.69 -0.39 -30.70
CA GLN A 110 6.21 -1.58 -31.40
C GLN A 110 5.13 -2.37 -32.13
N SER A 111 3.89 -2.35 -31.62
CA SER A 111 2.75 -3.05 -32.24
C SER A 111 2.15 -2.25 -33.42
N ALA A 112 2.51 -0.98 -33.58
CA ALA A 112 2.05 -0.14 -34.68
C ALA A 112 2.82 -0.46 -35.99
N PRO A 113 2.15 -0.50 -37.15
CA PRO A 113 2.81 -0.79 -38.42
C PRO A 113 3.84 0.30 -38.78
N ALA A 114 5.12 -0.09 -38.84
CA ALA A 114 6.31 0.62 -39.30
C ALA A 114 6.15 2.13 -39.58
N SER A 115 6.31 2.96 -38.54
CA SER A 115 6.67 4.37 -38.72
C SER A 115 8.21 4.51 -38.69
N PRO A 116 8.84 5.08 -39.73
CA PRO A 116 10.28 5.22 -39.82
C PRO A 116 10.72 6.47 -39.03
N SER A 117 10.87 6.33 -37.71
CA SER A 117 11.49 7.35 -36.86
C SER A 117 12.06 6.70 -35.60
N GLY A 118 13.27 6.13 -35.70
CA GLY A 118 14.04 5.60 -34.56
C GLY A 118 14.60 6.69 -33.64
N GLY A 119 13.80 7.72 -33.30
CA GLY A 119 14.27 8.91 -32.55
C GLY A 119 13.47 9.28 -31.30
N GLU A 120 12.27 8.74 -31.07
CA GLU A 120 11.38 9.21 -29.98
C GLU A 120 11.41 8.34 -28.71
N GLN A 121 12.22 7.28 -28.64
CA GLN A 121 12.31 6.47 -27.40
C GLN A 121 12.94 7.26 -26.23
N LEU A 122 13.70 8.32 -26.54
CA LEU A 122 14.42 9.16 -25.56
C LEU A 122 13.51 10.12 -24.77
N ASP A 123 12.34 10.51 -25.30
CA ASP A 123 11.48 11.54 -24.66
C ASP A 123 10.46 10.93 -23.67
N PHE A 124 10.15 9.64 -23.78
CA PHE A 124 9.21 8.96 -22.86
C PHE A 124 9.76 8.78 -21.43
N PHE A 125 11.08 8.85 -21.26
CA PHE A 125 11.79 8.62 -20.00
C PHE A 125 12.59 9.84 -19.51
N ALA A 126 12.40 11.01 -20.13
CA ALA A 126 13.04 12.26 -19.67
C ALA A 126 12.70 12.54 -18.19
N ASP A 127 13.67 13.10 -17.44
CA ASP A 127 13.65 13.19 -15.98
C ASP A 127 12.36 13.83 -15.43
N PHE A 128 11.47 13.00 -14.89
CA PHE A 128 10.14 13.37 -14.39
C PHE A 128 10.18 14.35 -13.20
N ASN A 129 11.36 14.59 -12.62
CA ASN A 129 11.50 15.40 -11.41
C ASN A 129 11.26 16.90 -11.63
N GLY A 130 11.24 17.39 -12.88
CA GLY A 130 10.94 18.78 -13.23
C GLY A 130 11.90 19.81 -12.60
N LEU A 131 13.11 19.37 -12.26
CA LEU A 131 14.17 20.22 -11.74
C LEU A 131 14.83 20.99 -12.92
N PRO A 132 15.22 22.26 -12.76
CA PRO A 132 15.98 22.99 -13.77
C PRO A 132 17.31 22.29 -14.12
N GLU A 133 17.82 22.50 -15.33
CA GLU A 133 19.14 21.98 -15.74
C GLU A 133 20.27 22.60 -14.89
N ASP A 134 21.34 21.83 -14.69
CA ASP A 134 22.59 22.18 -13.98
C ASP A 134 22.58 22.14 -12.44
N ALA A 135 23.34 23.04 -11.79
CA ALA A 135 23.86 22.93 -10.42
C ALA A 135 22.80 22.74 -9.30
N GLU A 136 21.52 23.03 -9.57
CA GLU A 136 20.41 22.78 -8.64
C GLU A 136 20.11 21.28 -8.46
N ARG A 137 20.55 20.40 -9.39
CA ARG A 137 20.41 18.94 -9.27
C ARG A 137 21.23 18.34 -8.13
N THR A 138 22.38 18.93 -7.80
CA THR A 138 23.32 18.43 -6.77
C THR A 138 23.14 19.11 -5.41
N ASP A 139 22.26 20.11 -5.31
CA ASP A 139 21.84 20.73 -4.06
C ASP A 139 20.73 19.90 -3.37
N PHE A 140 21.14 18.74 -2.86
CA PHE A 140 20.25 17.80 -2.17
C PHE A 140 19.61 18.44 -0.93
N TYR A 141 18.35 18.10 -0.69
CA TYR A 141 17.51 18.63 0.38
C TYR A 141 17.18 20.13 0.32
N GLN A 142 17.56 20.85 -0.75
CA GLN A 142 17.32 22.31 -0.88
C GLN A 142 16.22 22.65 -1.88
N HIS A 143 16.07 21.83 -2.92
CA HIS A 143 15.09 22.04 -3.99
C HIS A 143 13.95 21.03 -3.90
N ALA A 144 12.79 21.43 -4.41
CA ALA A 144 11.60 20.59 -4.46
C ALA A 144 11.27 20.23 -5.91
N GLY A 145 11.31 18.94 -6.25
CA GLY A 145 10.87 18.39 -7.54
C GLY A 145 9.42 17.93 -7.52
N HIS A 146 8.96 17.37 -8.65
CA HIS A 146 7.64 16.75 -8.76
C HIS A 146 7.50 15.51 -7.88
N TRP A 147 6.27 15.24 -7.43
CA TRP A 147 5.98 14.06 -6.62
C TRP A 147 6.03 12.76 -7.42
N SER A 148 6.88 11.83 -6.98
CA SER A 148 6.83 10.41 -7.34
C SER A 148 6.42 9.58 -6.13
N ASN A 149 5.65 8.51 -6.34
CA ASN A 149 5.36 7.56 -5.26
C ASN A 149 6.63 6.79 -4.86
N ARG A 150 6.69 6.23 -3.65
CA ARG A 150 7.98 5.77 -3.09
C ARG A 150 7.91 4.42 -2.42
N MET A 151 8.88 3.58 -2.74
CA MET A 151 9.12 2.30 -2.13
C MET A 151 10.52 2.31 -1.50
N ILE A 152 10.61 2.15 -0.17
CA ILE A 152 11.86 2.38 0.56
C ILE A 152 12.30 1.10 1.27
N LEU A 153 13.53 0.67 0.99
CA LEU A 153 14.22 -0.43 1.65
C LEU A 153 14.97 0.09 2.89
N GLY A 154 14.54 -0.34 4.07
CA GLY A 154 15.24 -0.03 5.31
C GLY A 154 14.36 -0.13 6.54
N ASP A 155 14.96 0.12 7.72
CA ASP A 155 14.21 0.13 8.97
C ASP A 155 13.22 1.29 9.01
N SER A 156 11.94 0.97 9.20
CA SER A 156 10.86 1.97 9.16
C SER A 156 10.99 3.06 10.21
N LEU A 157 11.63 2.79 11.36
CA LEU A 157 11.89 3.82 12.36
C LEU A 157 12.86 4.90 11.83
N GLN A 158 13.97 4.48 11.24
CA GLN A 158 14.98 5.39 10.68
C GLN A 158 14.46 6.11 9.43
N VAL A 159 13.77 5.39 8.56
CA VAL A 159 13.15 5.98 7.35
C VAL A 159 12.13 7.03 7.75
N MET A 160 11.20 6.74 8.68
CA MET A 160 10.22 7.73 9.13
C MET A 160 10.87 8.95 9.79
N ALA A 161 11.97 8.77 10.54
CA ALA A 161 12.73 9.90 11.09
C ALA A 161 13.38 10.75 9.98
N SER A 162 13.90 10.13 8.93
CA SER A 162 14.42 10.82 7.75
C SER A 162 13.33 11.61 7.00
N LEU A 163 12.18 10.98 6.77
CA LEU A 163 11.01 11.63 6.18
C LEU A 163 10.54 12.84 7.02
N ALA A 164 10.56 12.72 8.35
CA ALA A 164 10.15 13.78 9.26
C ALA A 164 11.08 14.99 9.22
N GLU A 165 12.40 14.78 9.37
CA GLU A 165 13.37 15.87 9.56
C GLU A 165 14.02 16.36 8.26
N ARG A 166 14.52 15.45 7.42
CA ARG A 166 15.27 15.83 6.22
C ARG A 166 14.34 16.28 5.10
N GLU A 167 13.18 15.65 4.99
CA GLU A 167 12.21 15.96 3.94
C GLU A 167 11.06 16.85 4.40
N GLY A 168 10.98 17.16 5.70
CA GLY A 168 9.96 18.04 6.26
C GLY A 168 8.53 17.50 6.05
N LEU A 169 8.33 16.18 6.16
CA LEU A 169 7.01 15.55 6.07
C LEU A 169 6.25 15.48 7.40
N ARG A 170 6.76 16.11 8.46
CA ARG A 170 6.01 16.30 9.71
C ARG A 170 4.68 16.98 9.46
N GLY A 171 3.61 16.43 10.02
CA GLY A 171 2.27 16.98 9.87
C GLY A 171 1.67 16.88 8.46
N LYS A 172 2.23 16.09 7.53
CA LYS A 172 1.78 16.03 6.12
C LYS A 172 1.15 14.71 5.70
N VAL A 173 1.30 13.64 6.49
CA VAL A 173 0.72 12.33 6.19
C VAL A 173 -0.74 12.30 6.64
N GLN A 174 -1.67 11.98 5.75
CA GLN A 174 -3.10 11.96 6.10
C GLN A 174 -3.54 10.63 6.71
N CYS A 175 -3.00 9.52 6.21
CA CYS A 175 -3.36 8.19 6.71
C CYS A 175 -2.11 7.32 6.84
N ILE A 176 -1.98 6.65 7.98
CA ILE A 176 -0.99 5.61 8.21
C ILE A 176 -1.72 4.28 8.36
N TYR A 177 -1.33 3.29 7.55
CA TYR A 177 -1.80 1.92 7.70
C TYR A 177 -0.64 1.04 8.12
N LEU A 178 -0.73 0.44 9.31
CA LEU A 178 0.33 -0.34 9.92
C LEU A 178 -0.18 -1.77 10.15
N ASP A 179 0.46 -2.75 9.52
CA ASP A 179 0.20 -4.19 9.72
C ASP A 179 1.48 -4.82 10.28
N PRO A 180 1.78 -4.59 11.57
CA PRO A 180 2.99 -5.09 12.18
C PRO A 180 2.91 -6.62 12.37
N PRO A 181 4.03 -7.32 12.58
CA PRO A 181 3.98 -8.72 13.01
C PRO A 181 3.16 -8.85 14.30
N TYR A 182 2.32 -9.88 14.45
CA TYR A 182 1.34 -9.95 15.56
C TYR A 182 1.92 -10.28 16.93
N GLY A 183 3.25 -10.40 17.06
CA GLY A 183 3.90 -10.72 18.33
C GLY A 183 3.51 -12.10 18.89
N ILE A 184 3.14 -13.04 18.02
CA ILE A 184 2.84 -14.44 18.31
C ILE A 184 4.10 -15.25 18.01
N LYS A 185 4.42 -16.27 18.84
CA LYS A 185 5.52 -17.22 18.61
C LYS A 185 5.31 -18.05 17.33
N PHE A 186 5.70 -17.57 16.16
CA PHE A 186 5.95 -18.39 14.98
C PHE A 186 7.31 -19.08 15.14
N ASN A 187 7.31 -20.39 15.32
CA ASN A 187 8.54 -21.13 15.61
C ASN A 187 9.44 -21.36 14.37
N SER A 188 9.30 -20.56 13.33
CA SER A 188 9.72 -20.92 11.98
C SER A 188 10.71 -19.93 11.39
N ASN A 189 11.86 -20.48 11.03
CA ASN A 189 12.76 -19.99 10.00
C ASN A 189 11.94 -19.77 8.69
N PHE A 190 11.61 -18.52 8.37
CA PHE A 190 10.65 -18.17 7.31
C PHE A 190 11.33 -17.50 6.10
N GLN A 191 12.04 -18.24 5.27
CA GLN A 191 12.47 -17.72 3.97
C GLN A 191 11.36 -17.93 2.93
N TRP A 192 11.02 -16.87 2.22
CA TRP A 192 10.06 -16.92 1.15
C TRP A 192 10.77 -16.77 -0.19
N SER A 193 10.31 -17.55 -1.17
CA SER A 193 10.75 -17.51 -2.55
C SER A 193 9.54 -17.19 -3.42
N THR A 194 9.72 -16.43 -4.51
CA THR A 194 8.66 -16.15 -5.49
C THR A 194 8.05 -17.42 -6.11
N THR A 195 8.76 -18.56 -6.05
CA THR A 195 8.34 -19.85 -6.64
C THR A 195 7.52 -20.77 -5.73
N SER A 196 7.55 -20.60 -4.40
CA SER A 196 6.81 -21.49 -3.48
C SER A 196 5.95 -20.71 -2.47
N ARG A 197 4.66 -21.08 -2.41
CA ARG A 197 3.65 -20.48 -1.53
C ARG A 197 3.42 -21.29 -0.25
N ASP A 198 3.84 -22.56 -0.23
CA ASP A 198 3.64 -23.50 0.87
C ASP A 198 4.96 -23.71 1.62
N VAL A 199 5.15 -22.96 2.71
CA VAL A 199 6.30 -23.13 3.61
C VAL A 199 5.84 -23.96 4.81
N LYS A 200 6.43 -25.13 5.01
CA LYS A 200 6.17 -25.99 6.18
C LYS A 200 7.21 -25.71 7.27
N ASP A 201 6.73 -25.58 8.51
CA ASP A 201 7.57 -25.37 9.70
C ASP A 201 8.60 -26.48 9.87
N GLY A 202 9.86 -26.12 10.17
CA GLY A 202 10.95 -27.05 10.46
C GLY A 202 11.83 -27.54 9.29
N ASN A 203 11.67 -27.04 8.07
CA ASN A 203 12.55 -27.42 6.96
C ASN A 203 13.86 -26.57 6.93
N PRO A 204 15.06 -27.18 7.05
CA PRO A 204 16.35 -26.47 7.06
C PRO A 204 16.67 -25.71 5.76
N ASP A 205 16.00 -26.01 4.65
CA ASP A 205 16.15 -25.29 3.38
C ASP A 205 15.45 -23.92 3.35
N HIS A 206 14.65 -23.58 4.38
CA HIS A 206 13.89 -22.32 4.48
C HIS A 206 14.45 -21.33 5.53
N ILE A 207 15.74 -21.42 5.85
CA ILE A 207 16.40 -20.50 6.80
C ILE A 207 16.60 -19.12 6.18
N THR A 208 15.97 -18.09 6.77
CA THR A 208 16.12 -16.68 6.38
C THR A 208 17.57 -16.23 6.41
N ARG A 209 17.97 -15.54 5.35
CA ARG A 209 19.34 -15.06 5.10
C ARG A 209 19.54 -13.59 5.46
N GLU A 210 18.45 -12.85 5.64
CA GLU A 210 18.44 -11.42 5.94
C GLU A 210 18.33 -11.20 7.47
N PRO A 211 19.33 -10.58 8.12
CA PRO A 211 19.32 -10.26 9.56
C PRO A 211 18.21 -9.28 9.95
N GLU A 212 17.78 -8.44 8.99
CA GLU A 212 16.73 -7.44 9.16
C GLU A 212 15.32 -8.07 9.08
N GLN A 213 15.10 -9.04 8.18
CA GLN A 213 13.93 -9.94 8.25
C GLN A 213 13.96 -10.80 9.50
N VAL A 214 15.15 -11.20 9.96
CA VAL A 214 15.36 -11.84 11.26
C VAL A 214 14.95 -10.89 12.40
N LYS A 215 15.07 -9.57 12.27
CA LYS A 215 14.55 -8.60 13.26
C LYS A 215 13.04 -8.40 13.15
N ALA A 216 12.47 -8.50 11.94
CA ALA A 216 11.03 -8.36 11.67
C ALA A 216 10.21 -9.64 11.94
N PHE A 217 10.83 -10.82 11.84
CA PHE A 217 10.17 -12.13 11.89
C PHE A 217 10.92 -13.21 12.68
N ARG A 218 12.14 -13.01 13.24
CA ARG A 218 12.60 -13.96 14.28
C ARG A 218 11.74 -13.76 15.50
N ASP A 219 10.95 -14.77 15.70
CA ASP A 219 10.20 -15.07 16.90
C ASP A 219 11.08 -15.52 18.05
N THR A 220 11.98 -14.63 18.44
CA THR A 220 12.62 -14.61 19.74
C THR A 220 13.14 -13.20 19.99
N TRP A 221 12.23 -12.22 19.97
CA TRP A 221 12.41 -11.02 20.79
C TRP A 221 13.03 -11.46 22.11
N ARG A 222 14.19 -10.89 22.49
CA ARG A 222 14.98 -11.36 23.65
C ARG A 222 14.11 -11.53 24.90
N ASP A 223 13.12 -10.65 25.05
CA ASP A 223 12.13 -10.63 26.13
C ASP A 223 10.68 -10.85 25.66
N GLY A 224 10.46 -11.43 24.48
CA GLY A 224 9.12 -11.70 23.92
C GLY A 224 8.30 -10.43 23.70
N ILE A 225 7.08 -10.39 24.27
CA ILE A 225 6.16 -9.26 24.13
C ILE A 225 6.74 -7.93 24.60
N HIS A 226 7.67 -7.93 25.57
CA HIS A 226 8.24 -6.70 26.11
C HIS A 226 9.06 -5.93 25.06
N SER A 227 9.85 -6.64 24.25
CA SER A 227 10.60 -6.03 23.17
C SER A 227 9.68 -5.61 22.01
N TYR A 228 8.61 -6.38 21.75
CA TYR A 228 7.61 -6.02 20.74
C TYR A 228 6.87 -4.71 21.07
N LEU A 229 6.44 -4.53 22.33
CA LEU A 229 5.77 -3.29 22.75
C LEU A 229 6.71 -2.08 22.63
N THR A 230 8.00 -2.26 22.93
CA THR A 230 9.02 -1.23 22.72
C THR A 230 9.15 -0.88 21.24
N TYR A 231 9.34 -1.89 20.39
CA TYR A 231 9.45 -1.74 18.93
C TYR A 231 8.28 -0.95 18.33
N LEU A 232 7.06 -1.27 18.79
CA LEU A 232 5.84 -0.64 18.30
C LEU A 232 5.69 0.79 18.84
N ARG A 233 5.97 1.01 20.13
CA ARG A 233 5.89 2.34 20.75
C ARG A 233 6.80 3.36 20.05
N ASP A 234 8.05 2.98 19.77
CA ASP A 234 9.02 3.89 19.14
C ASP A 234 8.54 4.30 17.73
N ARG A 235 8.04 3.34 16.94
CA ARG A 235 7.47 3.61 15.60
C ARG A 235 6.20 4.44 15.65
N LEU A 236 5.29 4.14 16.57
CA LEU A 236 4.05 4.90 16.75
C LEU A 236 4.34 6.34 17.15
N THR A 237 5.40 6.59 17.93
CA THR A 237 5.81 7.94 18.35
C THR A 237 6.22 8.78 17.14
N VAL A 238 7.06 8.24 16.25
CA VAL A 238 7.45 8.93 15.01
C VAL A 238 6.28 9.04 14.04
N ALA A 239 5.46 7.99 13.90
CA ALA A 239 4.27 7.98 13.07
C ALA A 239 3.27 9.07 13.47
N ARG A 240 3.08 9.30 14.77
CA ARG A 240 2.24 10.37 15.30
C ARG A 240 2.66 11.73 14.74
N ASP A 241 3.96 12.04 14.73
CA ASP A 241 4.50 13.34 14.28
C ASP A 241 4.46 13.55 12.77
N LEU A 242 4.37 12.47 11.99
CA LEU A 242 4.14 12.53 10.56
C LEU A 242 2.68 12.87 10.21
N LEU A 243 1.71 12.54 11.08
CA LEU A 243 0.28 12.75 10.81
C LEU A 243 -0.12 14.22 10.78
N THR A 244 -0.96 14.59 9.81
CA THR A 244 -1.72 15.85 9.82
C THR A 244 -2.63 15.91 11.06
N GLU A 245 -3.08 17.10 11.44
CA GLU A 245 -4.02 17.28 12.57
C GLU A 245 -5.35 16.53 12.34
N SER A 246 -5.78 16.39 11.09
CA SER A 246 -6.95 15.62 10.69
C SER A 246 -6.64 14.13 10.39
N GLY A 247 -5.39 13.72 10.55
CA GLY A 247 -4.86 12.44 10.11
C GLY A 247 -5.29 11.26 10.97
N SER A 248 -5.33 10.08 10.35
CA SER A 248 -5.72 8.82 11.00
C SER A 248 -4.63 7.76 10.91
N ILE A 249 -4.53 6.93 11.94
CA ILE A 249 -3.70 5.72 11.93
C ILE A 249 -4.56 4.48 12.19
N PHE A 250 -4.35 3.44 11.39
CA PHE A 250 -4.98 2.13 11.53
C PHE A 250 -3.90 1.09 11.80
N VAL A 251 -4.01 0.39 12.92
CA VAL A 251 -3.09 -0.71 13.27
C VAL A 251 -3.86 -2.03 13.21
N GLN A 252 -3.45 -2.94 12.32
CA GLN A 252 -4.03 -4.28 12.21
C GLN A 252 -3.38 -5.24 13.21
N ILE A 253 -4.17 -5.99 13.95
CA ILE A 253 -3.67 -6.91 14.97
C ILE A 253 -4.67 -8.05 15.26
N GLY A 254 -4.15 -9.22 15.65
CA GLY A 254 -4.91 -10.37 16.13
C GLY A 254 -5.45 -10.21 17.55
N ASP A 255 -6.27 -11.17 18.00
CA ASP A 255 -6.89 -11.17 19.33
C ASP A 255 -5.87 -11.27 20.49
N GLU A 256 -4.67 -11.79 20.23
CA GLU A 256 -3.67 -12.08 21.25
C GLU A 256 -3.08 -10.83 21.90
N ASN A 257 -2.86 -9.78 21.09
CA ASN A 257 -2.15 -8.56 21.52
C ASN A 257 -2.96 -7.27 21.34
N VAL A 258 -4.20 -7.33 20.84
CA VAL A 258 -5.05 -6.15 20.58
C VAL A 258 -5.15 -5.20 21.77
N HIS A 259 -5.35 -5.72 22.98
CA HIS A 259 -5.49 -4.90 24.19
C HIS A 259 -4.17 -4.26 24.63
N ARG A 260 -3.04 -4.94 24.40
CA ARG A 260 -1.70 -4.41 24.73
C ARG A 260 -1.31 -3.32 23.74
N VAL A 261 -1.55 -3.54 22.45
CA VAL A 261 -1.33 -2.56 21.39
C VAL A 261 -2.20 -1.32 21.61
N ARG A 262 -3.48 -1.51 21.95
CA ARG A 262 -4.37 -0.39 22.31
C ARG A 262 -3.81 0.44 23.46
N ALA A 263 -3.34 -0.18 24.54
CA ALA A 263 -2.76 0.55 25.66
C ALA A 263 -1.50 1.35 25.27
N VAL A 264 -0.66 0.82 24.38
CA VAL A 264 0.48 1.57 23.83
C VAL A 264 0.01 2.74 22.96
N MET A 265 -1.04 2.57 22.18
CA MET A 265 -1.61 3.66 21.38
C MET A 265 -2.28 4.73 22.24
N ASP A 266 -2.96 4.36 23.33
CA ASP A 266 -3.51 5.29 24.33
C ASP A 266 -2.39 6.16 24.94
N GLU A 267 -1.23 5.58 25.19
CA GLU A 267 -0.06 6.30 25.71
C GLU A 267 0.55 7.27 24.67
N VAL A 268 0.64 6.86 23.40
CA VAL A 268 1.29 7.66 22.35
C VAL A 268 0.37 8.77 21.80
N PHE A 269 -0.89 8.44 21.53
CA PHE A 269 -1.86 9.33 20.89
C PHE A 269 -2.81 10.01 21.89
N GLY A 270 -2.87 9.52 23.12
CA GLY A 270 -3.86 9.94 24.10
C GLY A 270 -5.17 9.15 23.97
N GLN A 271 -5.74 8.75 25.10
CA GLN A 271 -6.98 7.97 25.15
C GLN A 271 -8.17 8.69 24.51
N ASP A 272 -8.21 10.03 24.59
CA ASP A 272 -9.30 10.83 24.01
C ASP A 272 -9.34 10.74 22.48
N ASN A 273 -8.18 10.51 21.85
CA ASN A 273 -8.03 10.37 20.39
C ASN A 273 -8.34 8.96 19.86
N PHE A 274 -8.77 8.04 20.73
CA PHE A 274 -9.33 6.77 20.30
C PHE A 274 -10.67 6.97 19.58
N MET A 275 -10.79 6.40 18.39
CA MET A 275 -12.00 6.48 17.57
C MET A 275 -12.84 5.21 17.67
N SER A 276 -12.27 4.07 17.28
CA SER A 276 -12.99 2.80 17.28
C SER A 276 -12.06 1.60 17.23
N LEU A 277 -12.54 0.47 17.78
CA LEU A 277 -11.98 -0.85 17.52
C LEU A 277 -12.87 -1.54 16.50
N ILE A 278 -12.31 -1.80 15.32
CA ILE A 278 -13.05 -2.37 14.19
C ILE A 278 -12.71 -3.85 14.08
N ALA A 279 -13.72 -4.72 14.17
CA ALA A 279 -13.56 -6.15 13.98
C ALA A 279 -13.92 -6.53 12.54
N PHE A 280 -13.07 -7.31 11.86
CA PHE A 280 -13.35 -7.80 10.51
C PHE A 280 -13.11 -9.30 10.38
N LEU A 281 -13.93 -9.99 9.59
CA LEU A 281 -13.84 -11.43 9.41
C LEU A 281 -12.68 -11.83 8.49
N LYS A 282 -11.90 -12.85 8.91
CA LYS A 282 -10.82 -13.47 8.12
C LYS A 282 -11.36 -14.58 7.22
N THR A 283 -10.68 -14.87 6.10
CA THR A 283 -11.11 -15.90 5.13
C THR A 283 -11.03 -17.34 5.65
N SER A 284 -10.19 -17.62 6.66
CA SER A 284 -10.00 -18.97 7.21
C SER A 284 -10.21 -18.98 8.73
N SER A 285 -11.02 -19.91 9.23
CA SER A 285 -11.04 -20.28 10.65
C SER A 285 -9.92 -21.29 10.92
N SER A 286 -9.11 -21.05 11.95
CA SER A 286 -8.21 -22.10 12.45
C SER A 286 -9.04 -23.16 13.15
N THR A 287 -8.85 -24.45 12.82
CA THR A 287 -9.46 -25.56 13.56
C THR A 287 -8.85 -25.62 14.96
N THR A 288 -9.60 -25.15 15.95
CA THR A 288 -9.23 -25.24 17.37
C THR A 288 -10.07 -26.30 18.08
N ASN A 289 -9.54 -26.86 19.17
CA ASN A 289 -10.32 -27.74 20.07
C ASN A 289 -11.43 -26.99 20.84
N ALA A 290 -11.43 -25.66 20.77
CA ALA A 290 -12.39 -24.74 21.39
C ALA A 290 -13.02 -23.81 20.32
N LEU A 291 -13.58 -22.68 20.74
CA LEU A 291 -14.18 -21.69 19.82
C LEU A 291 -13.12 -21.12 18.87
N ALA A 292 -13.36 -21.24 17.57
CA ALA A 292 -12.44 -20.74 16.55
C ALA A 292 -12.46 -19.21 16.49
N SER A 293 -11.27 -18.59 16.55
CA SER A 293 -11.10 -17.17 16.24
C SER A 293 -11.30 -16.95 14.74
N THR A 294 -12.26 -16.10 14.37
CA THR A 294 -12.65 -15.82 12.98
C THR A 294 -12.43 -14.36 12.57
N SER A 295 -11.95 -13.53 13.49
CA SER A 295 -11.85 -12.08 13.30
C SER A 295 -10.45 -11.56 13.58
N ASP A 296 -10.03 -10.55 12.82
CA ASP A 296 -8.92 -9.65 13.15
C ASP A 296 -9.47 -8.29 13.55
N TYR A 297 -8.61 -7.47 14.16
CA TYR A 297 -8.97 -6.14 14.64
C TYR A 297 -8.14 -5.05 13.98
N LEU A 298 -8.78 -3.92 13.72
CA LEU A 298 -8.11 -2.66 13.42
C LEU A 298 -8.33 -1.70 14.58
N VAL A 299 -7.24 -1.23 15.16
CA VAL A 299 -7.24 -0.18 16.17
C VAL A 299 -7.11 1.16 15.46
N TRP A 300 -8.16 2.00 15.52
CA TRP A 300 -8.21 3.30 14.86
C TRP A 300 -8.03 4.45 15.85
N TYR A 301 -6.96 5.22 15.66
CA TYR A 301 -6.67 6.47 16.36
C TYR A 301 -6.51 7.63 15.36
N THR A 302 -6.61 8.84 15.87
CA THR A 302 -6.39 10.07 15.10
C THR A 302 -5.40 10.98 15.81
N ARG A 303 -4.88 11.99 15.10
CA ARG A 303 -4.03 13.00 15.71
C ARG A 303 -4.83 13.92 16.62
N ASP A 304 -5.96 14.42 16.13
CA ASP A 304 -6.94 15.20 16.88
C ASP A 304 -8.37 14.76 16.50
N LYS A 305 -9.09 14.21 17.48
CA LYS A 305 -10.47 13.74 17.32
C LYS A 305 -11.44 14.81 16.82
N THR A 306 -11.25 16.07 17.19
CA THR A 306 -12.17 17.17 16.84
C THR A 306 -12.03 17.61 15.39
N ARG A 307 -10.86 17.37 14.79
CA ARG A 307 -10.50 17.78 13.41
C ARG A 307 -10.37 16.61 12.46
N THR A 308 -10.68 15.40 12.93
CA THR A 308 -10.53 14.16 12.18
C THR A 308 -11.34 14.18 10.89
N LYS A 309 -10.66 13.83 9.79
CA LYS A 309 -11.34 13.56 8.52
C LYS A 309 -12.01 12.19 8.59
N PHE A 310 -13.34 12.17 8.53
CA PHE A 310 -14.11 10.94 8.58
C PHE A 310 -15.27 10.94 7.58
N ARG A 311 -15.36 9.85 6.80
CA ARG A 311 -16.48 9.51 5.93
C ARG A 311 -17.04 8.17 6.35
N ALA A 312 -18.35 8.14 6.58
CA ALA A 312 -19.03 6.92 6.96
C ALA A 312 -18.97 5.91 5.79
N PRO A 313 -18.43 4.70 6.00
CA PRO A 313 -18.38 3.70 4.94
C PRO A 313 -19.79 3.18 4.67
N THR A 314 -20.20 3.19 3.40
CA THR A 314 -21.52 2.74 2.96
C THR A 314 -21.45 1.43 2.19
N ILE A 315 -22.52 0.65 2.26
CA ILE A 315 -22.76 -0.49 1.35
C ILE A 315 -24.14 -0.35 0.72
N THR A 316 -24.28 -0.81 -0.53
CA THR A 316 -25.58 -0.81 -1.21
C THR A 316 -26.50 -1.84 -0.58
N LYS A 317 -27.75 -1.46 -0.30
CA LYS A 317 -28.75 -2.38 0.22
C LYS A 317 -29.19 -3.36 -0.87
N VAL A 318 -29.38 -4.61 -0.47
CA VAL A 318 -29.96 -5.65 -1.32
C VAL A 318 -31.19 -6.19 -0.61
N LEU A 319 -32.33 -6.24 -1.30
CA LEU A 319 -33.62 -6.61 -0.69
C LEU A 319 -33.58 -8.02 -0.06
N SER A 320 -32.99 -8.99 -0.77
CA SER A 320 -32.78 -10.37 -0.29
C SER A 320 -31.59 -10.54 0.65
N GLY A 321 -30.84 -9.47 0.94
CA GLY A 321 -29.56 -9.53 1.63
C GLY A 321 -29.37 -8.42 2.65
N VAL A 322 -28.16 -7.85 2.66
CA VAL A 322 -27.74 -6.90 3.69
C VAL A 322 -28.59 -5.62 3.63
N GLY A 323 -29.19 -5.27 4.77
CA GLY A 323 -30.05 -4.09 4.91
C GLY A 323 -31.49 -4.23 4.38
N GLY A 324 -31.83 -5.35 3.72
CA GLY A 324 -33.16 -5.60 3.14
C GLY A 324 -34.11 -6.43 4.03
N GLY A 325 -33.60 -7.24 4.95
CA GLY A 325 -34.42 -8.24 5.67
C GLY A 325 -35.64 -7.73 6.45
N GLU A 326 -35.63 -6.47 6.88
CA GLU A 326 -36.75 -5.81 7.61
C GLU A 326 -37.81 -5.22 6.67
N TYR A 327 -37.53 -5.13 5.38
CA TYR A 327 -38.43 -4.62 4.35
C TYR A 327 -39.33 -5.74 3.83
N ARG A 328 -40.41 -6.02 4.56
CA ARG A 328 -41.32 -7.16 4.31
C ARG A 328 -42.67 -6.74 3.71
N SER A 329 -42.85 -5.47 3.38
CA SER A 329 -44.13 -4.94 2.91
C SER A 329 -43.94 -4.16 1.62
N VAL A 330 -44.93 -4.21 0.73
CA VAL A 330 -44.94 -3.52 -0.55
C VAL A 330 -46.21 -2.71 -0.68
N MET A 331 -46.07 -1.49 -1.19
CA MET A 331 -47.15 -0.61 -1.60
C MET A 331 -47.28 -0.69 -3.12
N LEU A 332 -48.43 -1.17 -3.60
CA LEU A 332 -48.75 -1.26 -5.02
C LEU A 332 -49.08 0.12 -5.60
N PRO A 333 -49.05 0.29 -6.93
CA PRO A 333 -49.40 1.57 -7.58
C PRO A 333 -50.84 2.04 -7.29
N SER A 334 -51.74 1.13 -6.96
CA SER A 334 -53.11 1.41 -6.49
C SER A 334 -53.16 2.04 -5.08
N GLY A 335 -52.03 2.06 -4.37
CA GLY A 335 -51.92 2.45 -2.96
C GLY A 335 -52.28 1.33 -1.98
N GLU A 336 -52.58 0.12 -2.47
CA GLU A 336 -52.79 -1.06 -1.62
C GLU A 336 -51.47 -1.55 -1.03
N THR A 337 -51.49 -1.94 0.25
CA THR A 337 -50.31 -2.47 0.93
C THR A 337 -50.48 -3.95 1.25
N ARG A 338 -49.51 -4.77 0.85
CA ARG A 338 -49.46 -6.20 1.21
C ARG A 338 -48.07 -6.62 1.68
N ARG A 339 -47.95 -7.84 2.22
CA ARG A 339 -46.64 -8.44 2.48
C ARG A 339 -46.01 -8.94 1.19
N LEU A 340 -44.68 -8.87 1.13
CA LEU A 340 -43.88 -9.48 0.08
C LEU A 340 -43.92 -11.01 0.21
N ILE A 341 -43.95 -11.69 -0.93
CA ILE A 341 -43.78 -13.15 -1.03
C ILE A 341 -42.28 -13.45 -1.21
N ASP A 342 -41.80 -14.59 -0.74
CA ASP A 342 -40.36 -14.92 -0.75
C ASP A 342 -39.73 -14.88 -2.16
N ASP A 343 -40.47 -15.29 -3.19
CA ASP A 343 -40.02 -15.20 -4.58
C ASP A 343 -39.81 -13.74 -5.04
N GLU A 344 -40.66 -12.81 -4.58
CA GLU A 344 -40.54 -11.37 -4.87
C GLU A 344 -39.36 -10.73 -4.13
N VAL A 345 -39.00 -11.27 -2.97
CA VAL A 345 -37.80 -10.86 -2.23
C VAL A 345 -36.53 -11.29 -2.98
N ALA A 346 -36.52 -12.51 -3.51
CA ALA A 346 -35.40 -13.05 -4.29
C ALA A 346 -35.27 -12.40 -5.68
N ALA A 347 -36.40 -12.06 -6.30
CA ALA A 347 -36.50 -11.48 -7.63
C ALA A 347 -37.35 -10.20 -7.64
N PRO A 348 -36.80 -9.05 -7.19
CA PRO A 348 -37.57 -7.80 -7.06
C PRO A 348 -38.17 -7.27 -8.37
N HIS A 349 -37.63 -7.69 -9.52
CA HIS A 349 -38.13 -7.33 -10.86
C HIS A 349 -39.49 -7.97 -11.21
N THR A 350 -39.96 -8.92 -10.41
CA THR A 350 -41.30 -9.53 -10.57
C THR A 350 -42.43 -8.65 -10.01
N LEU A 351 -42.08 -7.61 -9.25
CA LEU A 351 -43.06 -6.66 -8.71
C LEU A 351 -43.68 -5.81 -9.83
N PRO A 352 -44.98 -5.47 -9.75
CA PRO A 352 -45.61 -4.55 -10.70
C PRO A 352 -44.88 -3.21 -10.77
N GLU A 353 -44.77 -2.62 -11.96
CA GLU A 353 -44.11 -1.32 -12.17
C GLU A 353 -44.65 -0.25 -11.22
N ASN A 354 -43.76 0.54 -10.61
CA ASN A 354 -44.06 1.55 -9.58
C ASN A 354 -44.48 1.02 -8.19
N SER A 355 -44.32 -0.28 -7.92
CA SER A 355 -44.47 -0.81 -6.56
C SER A 355 -43.31 -0.35 -5.68
N ARG A 356 -43.60 0.11 -4.45
CA ARG A 356 -42.58 0.60 -3.50
C ARG A 356 -42.50 -0.30 -2.29
N VAL A 357 -41.32 -0.86 -2.05
CA VAL A 357 -41.07 -1.69 -0.87
C VAL A 357 -40.82 -0.80 0.34
N PHE A 358 -41.39 -1.14 1.50
CA PHE A 358 -41.26 -0.36 2.71
C PHE A 358 -41.16 -1.22 3.98
N ARG A 359 -40.73 -0.56 5.04
CA ARG A 359 -40.80 -1.02 6.43
C ARG A 359 -41.49 0.04 7.28
N LEU A 360 -41.98 -0.39 8.44
CA LEU A 360 -42.54 0.51 9.43
C LEU A 360 -41.54 0.74 10.55
N ASP A 361 -41.12 1.98 10.72
CA ASP A 361 -40.20 2.43 11.77
C ASP A 361 -40.94 3.18 12.89
N THR A 362 -40.27 3.42 14.01
CA THR A 362 -40.84 4.18 15.14
C THR A 362 -40.72 5.68 14.94
N VAL A 363 -41.79 6.39 15.27
CA VAL A 363 -41.87 7.86 15.32
C VAL A 363 -41.65 8.43 16.72
N THR A 364 -41.37 7.56 17.70
CA THR A 364 -41.15 7.95 19.10
C THR A 364 -39.68 7.81 19.49
N SER A 365 -39.24 8.67 20.41
CA SER A 365 -37.92 8.64 21.03
C SER A 365 -38.06 8.51 22.54
N GLN A 366 -37.03 7.95 23.18
CA GLN A 366 -36.90 7.96 24.65
C GLN A 366 -36.25 9.25 25.16
N SER A 367 -35.57 10.01 24.30
CA SER A 367 -34.98 11.30 24.65
C SER A 367 -36.05 12.37 24.86
N PRO A 368 -35.85 13.34 25.76
CA PRO A 368 -36.77 14.46 25.95
C PRO A 368 -37.10 15.16 24.63
N GLY A 369 -38.40 15.37 24.37
CA GLY A 369 -38.88 15.95 23.12
C GLY A 369 -40.31 16.47 23.26
N SER A 370 -41.07 16.44 22.17
CA SER A 370 -42.45 16.97 22.15
C SER A 370 -43.49 15.92 22.53
N LYS A 371 -44.47 16.30 23.37
CA LYS A 371 -45.66 15.50 23.67
C LYS A 371 -46.91 16.29 23.29
N TYR A 372 -47.67 15.77 22.34
CA TYR A 372 -48.96 16.32 21.92
C TYR A 372 -49.83 15.18 21.38
N THR A 373 -51.13 15.40 21.35
CA THR A 373 -52.09 14.44 20.81
C THR A 373 -52.09 14.54 19.28
N VAL A 374 -51.96 13.40 18.60
CA VAL A 374 -52.06 13.31 17.15
C VAL A 374 -53.38 12.65 16.78
N GLU A 375 -54.17 13.30 15.94
CA GLU A 375 -55.40 12.75 15.37
C GLU A 375 -55.16 12.28 13.95
N ILE A 376 -55.41 11.00 13.67
CA ILE A 376 -55.34 10.42 12.31
C ILE A 376 -56.48 9.42 12.13
N ALA A 377 -57.21 9.52 11.03
CA ALA A 377 -58.37 8.68 10.71
C ALA A 377 -59.39 8.54 11.87
N GLY A 378 -59.70 9.66 12.53
CA GLY A 378 -60.65 9.72 13.66
C GLY A 378 -60.14 9.13 14.98
N ARG A 379 -58.89 8.66 15.05
CA ARG A 379 -58.29 8.07 16.27
C ARG A 379 -57.26 9.02 16.88
N ARG A 380 -57.25 9.10 18.22
CA ARG A 380 -56.29 9.88 19.01
C ARG A 380 -55.15 9.01 19.47
N PHE A 381 -53.92 9.45 19.18
CA PHE A 381 -52.70 8.78 19.61
C PHE A 381 -51.89 9.71 20.51
N PHE A 382 -51.37 9.13 21.60
CA PHE A 382 -50.47 9.79 22.53
C PHE A 382 -49.17 8.98 22.64
N PRO A 383 -47.99 9.61 22.61
CA PRO A 383 -46.73 8.88 22.64
C PRO A 383 -46.46 8.33 24.05
N SER A 384 -45.94 7.10 24.14
CA SER A 384 -45.45 6.56 25.42
C SER A 384 -44.16 7.25 25.87
N GLY A 385 -43.29 7.62 24.93
CA GLY A 385 -42.12 8.48 25.13
C GLY A 385 -42.38 9.90 24.62
N TYR A 386 -41.54 10.38 23.71
CA TYR A 386 -41.69 11.66 23.04
C TYR A 386 -41.81 11.47 21.53
N TRP A 387 -42.53 12.34 20.83
CA TRP A 387 -42.47 12.36 19.37
C TRP A 387 -41.08 12.83 18.92
N LYS A 388 -40.56 12.22 17.84
CA LYS A 388 -39.31 12.66 17.20
C LYS A 388 -39.44 14.03 16.49
N THR A 389 -40.67 14.54 16.35
CA THR A 389 -40.99 15.78 15.63
C THR A 389 -41.93 16.69 16.42
N GLU A 390 -41.90 17.96 16.08
CA GLU A 390 -42.86 18.96 16.54
C GLU A 390 -44.23 18.80 15.86
N GLU A 391 -45.27 19.43 16.41
CA GLU A 391 -46.65 19.29 15.95
C GLU A 391 -46.86 19.69 14.46
N PRO A 392 -46.34 20.84 13.97
CA PRO A 392 -46.50 21.23 12.57
C PRO A 392 -45.83 20.23 11.61
N SER A 393 -44.65 19.74 11.99
CA SER A 393 -43.91 18.71 11.26
C SER A 393 -44.67 17.39 11.18
N MET A 394 -45.35 16.97 12.25
CA MET A 394 -46.17 15.77 12.24
C MET A 394 -47.37 15.90 11.29
N LYS A 395 -48.02 17.07 11.24
CA LYS A 395 -49.10 17.33 10.27
C LYS A 395 -48.61 17.17 8.84
N ARG A 396 -47.42 17.68 8.51
CA ARG A 396 -46.80 17.47 7.19
C ARG A 396 -46.50 16.01 6.88
N LEU A 397 -45.99 15.24 7.85
CA LEU A 397 -45.73 13.82 7.68
C LEU A 397 -47.02 13.02 7.42
N ILE A 398 -48.12 13.40 8.07
CA ILE A 398 -49.46 12.83 7.82
C ILE A 398 -49.95 13.21 6.42
N ARG A 399 -49.86 14.48 6.03
CA ARG A 399 -50.21 14.97 4.68
C ARG A 399 -49.41 14.28 3.58
N ALA A 400 -48.14 14.00 3.85
CA ALA A 400 -47.23 13.28 2.95
C ALA A 400 -47.53 11.78 2.81
N GLY A 401 -48.46 11.23 3.62
CA GLY A 401 -48.80 9.81 3.62
C GLY A 401 -47.69 8.93 4.21
N ARG A 402 -46.81 9.50 5.04
CA ARG A 402 -45.67 8.77 5.63
C ARG A 402 -45.93 8.24 7.04
N ILE A 403 -47.08 8.57 7.62
CA ILE A 403 -47.51 8.08 8.94
C ILE A 403 -48.72 7.17 8.78
N VAL A 404 -48.66 5.99 9.39
CA VAL A 404 -49.78 5.05 9.46
C VAL A 404 -50.16 4.72 10.89
N PRO A 405 -51.47 4.60 11.19
CA PRO A 405 -51.92 4.11 12.47
C PRO A 405 -51.63 2.60 12.60
N ARG A 406 -51.06 2.20 13.74
CA ARG A 406 -51.07 0.82 14.23
C ARG A 406 -52.19 0.66 15.27
N SER A 407 -52.21 -0.48 15.97
CA SER A 407 -53.18 -0.76 17.04
C SER A 407 -53.18 0.34 18.12
N ASN A 408 -52.05 0.60 18.76
CA ASN A 408 -51.94 1.59 19.85
C ASN A 408 -50.83 2.64 19.62
N SER A 409 -50.21 2.67 18.43
CA SER A 409 -49.10 3.58 18.14
C SER A 409 -49.15 4.06 16.69
N LEU A 410 -48.30 5.03 16.35
CA LEU A 410 -48.06 5.44 14.98
C LEU A 410 -46.80 4.75 14.44
N GLY A 411 -46.78 4.45 13.14
CA GLY A 411 -45.62 3.95 12.42
C GLY A 411 -45.20 4.89 11.30
N TYR A 412 -43.90 5.02 11.08
CA TYR A 412 -43.33 5.75 9.95
C TYR A 412 -43.09 4.81 8.76
N LEU A 413 -43.65 5.14 7.60
CA LEU A 413 -43.40 4.46 6.33
C LEU A 413 -42.06 4.91 5.77
N ARG A 414 -41.06 4.04 5.92
CA ARG A 414 -39.74 4.20 5.31
C ARG A 414 -39.64 3.28 4.10
N PHE A 415 -39.53 3.86 2.91
CA PHE A 415 -39.33 3.09 1.70
C PHE A 415 -37.89 2.58 1.59
N PHE A 416 -37.69 1.53 0.81
CA PHE A 416 -36.38 0.98 0.50
C PHE A 416 -35.54 2.00 -0.28
N ASP A 417 -36.17 2.67 -1.24
CA ASP A 417 -35.54 3.66 -2.13
C ASP A 417 -35.30 5.02 -1.46
N ASP A 418 -35.88 5.28 -0.27
CA ASP A 418 -35.65 6.53 0.46
C ASP A 418 -34.17 6.68 0.88
N TYR A 419 -33.47 5.55 1.07
CA TYR A 419 -32.02 5.52 1.26
C TYR A 419 -31.46 4.18 0.82
N GLY A 420 -30.93 4.11 -0.40
CA GLY A 420 -30.41 2.89 -1.04
C GLY A 420 -29.09 2.37 -0.47
N ALA A 421 -28.48 3.09 0.47
CA ALA A 421 -27.25 2.70 1.15
C ALA A 421 -27.51 2.31 2.62
N LEU A 422 -26.57 1.58 3.20
CA LEU A 422 -26.47 1.29 4.63
C LEU A 422 -25.09 1.73 5.10
N VAL A 423 -25.06 2.55 6.15
CA VAL A 423 -23.80 2.91 6.84
C VAL A 423 -23.32 1.70 7.65
N LEU A 424 -22.07 1.31 7.43
CA LEU A 424 -21.41 0.24 8.17
C LEU A 424 -21.00 0.71 9.57
N SER A 425 -21.12 -0.20 10.53
CA SER A 425 -20.57 -0.03 11.88
C SER A 425 -19.11 -0.48 11.95
N ASN A 426 -18.57 -0.58 13.17
CA ASN A 426 -17.25 -1.12 13.45
C ASN A 426 -17.16 -2.66 13.38
N THR A 427 -18.19 -3.35 12.88
CA THR A 427 -18.18 -4.80 12.65
C THR A 427 -18.32 -5.09 11.18
N TRP A 428 -17.24 -5.56 10.54
CA TRP A 428 -17.18 -5.82 9.11
C TRP A 428 -17.26 -7.32 8.84
N THR A 429 -18.46 -7.76 8.49
CA THR A 429 -18.74 -9.19 8.20
C THR A 429 -18.59 -9.55 6.72
N ASP A 430 -18.54 -8.56 5.85
CA ASP A 430 -18.50 -8.74 4.39
C ASP A 430 -17.08 -8.61 3.81
N THR A 431 -16.06 -8.63 4.67
CA THR A 431 -14.64 -8.69 4.28
C THR A 431 -14.23 -10.10 3.87
N GLN A 432 -14.96 -11.12 4.32
CA GLN A 432 -14.81 -12.49 3.82
C GLN A 432 -15.20 -12.55 2.34
N ILE A 433 -14.28 -13.05 1.50
CA ILE A 433 -14.57 -13.41 0.12
C ILE A 433 -15.34 -14.73 0.15
N ALA A 434 -16.63 -14.71 -0.19
CA ALA A 434 -17.40 -15.93 -0.42
C ALA A 434 -16.95 -16.55 -1.76
N GLY A 435 -16.03 -17.53 -1.71
CA GLY A 435 -15.45 -18.18 -2.90
C GLY A 435 -13.94 -18.40 -2.78
N ARG A 436 -13.30 -18.89 -3.86
CA ARG A 436 -11.83 -19.01 -3.93
C ARG A 436 -11.22 -17.67 -3.51
N PRO A 437 -10.32 -17.63 -2.51
CA PRO A 437 -9.55 -16.42 -2.22
C PRO A 437 -8.98 -15.93 -3.55
N GLY A 438 -9.09 -14.64 -3.88
CA GLY A 438 -8.29 -14.09 -4.97
C GLY A 438 -6.84 -14.51 -4.74
N ASP A 439 -6.15 -14.97 -5.78
CA ASP A 439 -4.82 -15.59 -5.64
C ASP A 439 -3.90 -14.69 -4.81
N LYS A 440 -3.67 -15.05 -3.54
CA LYS A 440 -2.78 -14.29 -2.66
C LYS A 440 -1.39 -14.28 -3.28
N ILE A 441 -0.87 -13.10 -3.61
CA ILE A 441 0.46 -12.96 -4.22
C ILE A 441 1.55 -13.22 -3.16
N TYR A 442 1.21 -13.08 -1.88
CA TYR A 442 2.09 -13.26 -0.73
C TYR A 442 1.44 -14.11 0.37
N VAL A 443 2.24 -14.82 1.18
CA VAL A 443 1.77 -15.76 2.21
C VAL A 443 0.85 -15.07 3.23
N VAL A 444 1.26 -13.90 3.72
CA VAL A 444 0.47 -13.03 4.61
C VAL A 444 0.06 -11.77 3.86
N GLN A 445 -1.10 -11.80 3.23
CA GLN A 445 -1.64 -10.67 2.49
C GLN A 445 -2.94 -10.17 3.11
N THR A 446 -2.94 -8.91 3.52
CA THR A 446 -4.14 -8.20 3.97
C THR A 446 -5.11 -8.00 2.81
N LEU A 447 -6.41 -8.09 3.11
CA LEU A 447 -7.47 -8.01 2.11
C LEU A 447 -7.59 -6.58 1.58
N PRO A 448 -7.55 -6.35 0.24
CA PRO A 448 -7.65 -5.01 -0.34
C PRO A 448 -8.89 -4.22 0.12
N LYS A 449 -10.01 -4.91 0.35
CA LYS A 449 -11.27 -4.31 0.81
C LYS A 449 -11.17 -3.67 2.21
N VAL A 450 -10.35 -4.23 3.10
CA VAL A 450 -10.12 -3.71 4.46
C VAL A 450 -9.37 -2.39 4.38
N ILE A 451 -8.25 -2.37 3.65
CA ILE A 451 -7.45 -1.16 3.45
C ILE A 451 -8.25 -0.10 2.67
N GLN A 452 -8.98 -0.51 1.63
CA GLN A 452 -9.85 0.39 0.85
C GLN A 452 -10.80 1.16 1.76
N ARG A 453 -11.47 0.49 2.71
CA ARG A 453 -12.37 1.16 3.65
C ARG A 453 -11.63 2.16 4.52
N CYS A 454 -10.49 1.76 5.10
CA CYS A 454 -9.69 2.65 5.95
C CYS A 454 -9.28 3.92 5.19
N LEU A 455 -8.80 3.78 3.94
CA LEU A 455 -8.41 4.91 3.11
C LEU A 455 -9.61 5.77 2.72
N LEU A 456 -10.72 5.18 2.24
CA LEU A 456 -11.90 5.95 1.86
C LEU A 456 -12.56 6.68 3.04
N MET A 457 -12.45 6.13 4.25
CA MET A 457 -12.95 6.74 5.48
C MET A 457 -12.13 7.97 5.89
N SER A 458 -10.82 7.99 5.64
CA SER A 458 -9.88 8.94 6.24
C SER A 458 -9.11 9.83 5.26
N THR A 459 -9.25 9.62 3.95
CA THR A 459 -8.47 10.32 2.90
C THR A 459 -9.33 10.79 1.72
N ASP A 460 -8.85 11.83 1.05
CA ASP A 460 -9.24 12.27 -0.28
C ASP A 460 -8.27 11.80 -1.36
N PRO A 461 -8.71 11.74 -2.63
CA PRO A 461 -7.77 11.66 -3.75
C PRO A 461 -6.70 12.76 -3.66
N GLY A 462 -5.44 12.41 -3.88
CA GLY A 462 -4.28 13.29 -3.72
C GLY A 462 -3.68 13.34 -2.30
N ASP A 463 -4.35 12.85 -1.26
CA ASP A 463 -3.77 12.76 0.09
C ASP A 463 -2.61 11.75 0.14
N LEU A 464 -1.69 11.95 1.10
CA LEU A 464 -0.53 11.09 1.32
C LEU A 464 -0.84 9.96 2.30
N VAL A 465 -0.59 8.72 1.86
CA VAL A 465 -0.72 7.49 2.65
C VAL A 465 0.67 6.92 2.92
N LEU A 466 0.93 6.50 4.16
CA LEU A 466 2.17 5.85 4.56
C LEU A 466 1.88 4.44 5.08
N ASP A 467 2.63 3.45 4.59
CA ASP A 467 2.65 2.08 5.11
C ASP A 467 4.09 1.72 5.52
N PRO A 468 4.42 1.77 6.81
CA PRO A 468 5.77 1.49 7.29
C PRO A 468 6.09 -0.02 7.41
N THR A 469 5.19 -0.89 6.92
CA THR A 469 5.30 -2.36 7.00
C THR A 469 5.09 -3.07 5.66
N CYS A 470 4.68 -2.36 4.61
CA CYS A 470 4.53 -2.74 3.20
C CYS A 470 4.06 -4.17 2.90
N GLY A 471 4.90 -5.17 3.16
CA GLY A 471 4.68 -6.57 2.86
C GLY A 471 4.46 -6.77 1.37
N SER A 472 3.30 -7.30 1.00
CA SER A 472 2.88 -7.50 -0.40
C SER A 472 2.55 -6.23 -1.20
N GLY A 473 2.74 -5.04 -0.62
CA GLY A 473 2.41 -3.76 -1.26
C GLY A 473 0.91 -3.51 -1.42
N THR A 474 0.06 -4.12 -0.58
CA THR A 474 -1.40 -3.97 -0.73
C THR A 474 -1.86 -2.55 -0.46
N THR A 475 -1.25 -1.83 0.49
CA THR A 475 -1.58 -0.43 0.76
C THR A 475 -1.23 0.48 -0.40
N ALA A 476 -0.04 0.33 -1.00
CA ALA A 476 0.34 1.05 -2.21
C ALA A 476 -0.64 0.78 -3.36
N TYR A 477 -0.98 -0.50 -3.60
CA TYR A 477 -1.92 -0.89 -4.66
C TYR A 477 -3.29 -0.23 -4.49
N VAL A 478 -3.82 -0.22 -3.26
CA VAL A 478 -5.13 0.39 -2.98
C VAL A 478 -5.04 1.92 -3.03
N ALA A 479 -4.01 2.53 -2.46
CA ALA A 479 -3.79 3.97 -2.53
C ALA A 479 -3.70 4.45 -3.98
N GLU A 480 -2.92 3.76 -4.82
CA GLU A 480 -2.80 4.00 -6.25
C GLU A 480 -4.16 3.85 -6.96
N GLN A 481 -4.89 2.76 -6.71
CA GLN A 481 -6.23 2.56 -7.26
C GLN A 481 -7.15 3.74 -6.96
N TRP A 482 -7.06 4.31 -5.77
CA TRP A 482 -7.93 5.41 -5.36
C TRP A 482 -7.31 6.79 -5.63
N GLY A 483 -6.16 6.87 -6.31
CA GLY A 483 -5.54 8.14 -6.70
C GLY A 483 -4.95 8.92 -5.52
N ARG A 484 -4.46 8.22 -4.50
CA ARG A 484 -3.72 8.78 -3.36
C ARG A 484 -2.22 8.64 -3.63
N ARG A 485 -1.44 9.57 -3.07
CA ARG A 485 0.01 9.46 -3.02
C ARG A 485 0.39 8.43 -1.97
N TRP A 486 1.45 7.66 -2.19
CA TRP A 486 1.86 6.63 -1.24
C TRP A 486 3.37 6.55 -1.03
N ILE A 487 3.73 6.22 0.20
CA ILE A 487 5.08 5.80 0.62
C ILE A 487 4.92 4.45 1.32
N THR A 488 5.69 3.45 0.89
CA THR A 488 5.72 2.14 1.56
C THR A 488 7.13 1.76 1.93
N ILE A 489 7.32 1.22 3.13
CA ILE A 489 8.63 0.89 3.69
C ILE A 489 8.63 -0.59 4.09
N ASP A 490 9.69 -1.30 3.73
CA ASP A 490 9.95 -2.65 4.22
C ASP A 490 11.45 -2.85 4.46
N THR A 491 11.77 -3.71 5.41
CA THR A 491 13.14 -4.20 5.60
C THR A 491 13.48 -5.34 4.63
N SER A 492 12.45 -6.03 4.12
CA SER A 492 12.58 -7.17 3.22
C SER A 492 12.75 -6.72 1.77
N ARG A 493 13.91 -6.98 1.17
CA ARG A 493 14.17 -6.72 -0.26
C ARG A 493 13.18 -7.46 -1.14
N VAL A 494 12.94 -8.70 -0.76
CA VAL A 494 12.07 -9.59 -1.50
C VAL A 494 10.64 -9.01 -1.51
N ALA A 495 10.17 -8.42 -0.39
CA ALA A 495 8.79 -7.91 -0.24
C ALA A 495 8.56 -6.74 -1.18
N LEU A 496 9.56 -5.85 -1.23
CA LEU A 496 9.60 -4.75 -2.18
C LEU A 496 9.69 -5.25 -3.62
N ALA A 497 10.46 -6.29 -3.93
CA ALA A 497 10.52 -6.86 -5.28
C ALA A 497 9.15 -7.38 -5.75
N LEU A 498 8.41 -8.09 -4.89
CA LEU A 498 7.03 -8.51 -5.19
C LEU A 498 6.07 -7.34 -5.33
N ALA A 499 6.12 -6.38 -4.40
CA ALA A 499 5.27 -5.19 -4.43
C ALA A 499 5.52 -4.37 -5.70
N ARG A 500 6.79 -4.21 -6.11
CA ARG A 500 7.22 -3.54 -7.34
C ARG A 500 6.64 -4.25 -8.56
N ALA A 501 6.87 -5.55 -8.72
CA ALA A 501 6.33 -6.31 -9.85
C ALA A 501 4.80 -6.23 -9.93
N ARG A 502 4.12 -6.29 -8.77
CA ARG A 502 2.67 -6.15 -8.67
C ARG A 502 2.18 -4.78 -9.13
N LEU A 503 2.82 -3.70 -8.70
CA LEU A 503 2.43 -2.33 -9.06
C LEU A 503 2.72 -2.02 -10.54
N MET A 504 3.81 -2.54 -11.09
CA MET A 504 4.16 -2.38 -12.52
C MET A 504 3.14 -3.06 -13.44
N GLY A 505 2.70 -4.27 -13.11
CA GLY A 505 1.75 -5.06 -13.91
C GLY A 505 0.27 -4.79 -13.61
N ALA A 506 -0.02 -3.99 -12.58
CA ALA A 506 -1.38 -3.73 -12.14
C ALA A 506 -2.19 -2.93 -13.18
N ARG A 507 -3.40 -3.43 -13.46
CA ARG A 507 -4.44 -2.65 -14.14
C ARG A 507 -5.31 -1.96 -13.09
N TYR A 508 -5.55 -0.67 -13.30
CA TYR A 508 -6.51 0.11 -12.54
C TYR A 508 -7.66 0.61 -13.42
N PRO A 509 -8.87 0.78 -12.85
CA PRO A 509 -9.93 1.54 -13.51
C PRO A 509 -9.53 3.03 -13.57
N TYR A 510 -9.89 3.69 -14.67
CA TYR A 510 -9.79 5.15 -14.76
C TYR A 510 -11.09 5.78 -14.30
N TYR A 511 -11.04 6.57 -13.23
CA TYR A 511 -12.21 7.24 -12.68
C TYR A 511 -12.36 8.63 -13.28
N LEU A 512 -13.59 9.03 -13.59
CA LEU A 512 -13.87 10.38 -14.07
C LEU A 512 -13.52 11.40 -12.99
N LEU A 513 -12.52 12.24 -13.27
CA LEU A 513 -12.14 13.36 -12.41
C LEU A 513 -13.26 14.39 -12.39
N ALA A 514 -13.60 14.91 -11.21
CA ALA A 514 -14.57 16.00 -11.09
C ALA A 514 -14.12 17.23 -11.89
N ASP A 515 -12.81 17.51 -11.87
CA ASP A 515 -12.16 18.55 -12.66
C ASP A 515 -11.75 18.10 -14.06
N SER A 516 -12.68 17.47 -14.79
CA SER A 516 -12.49 17.15 -16.21
C SER A 516 -13.73 17.48 -17.01
N ARG A 517 -13.60 17.77 -18.30
CA ARG A 517 -14.77 18.07 -19.14
C ARG A 517 -15.78 16.92 -19.15
N ALA A 518 -15.29 15.68 -19.20
CA ALA A 518 -16.13 14.49 -19.11
C ALA A 518 -16.81 14.38 -17.73
N GLY A 519 -16.09 14.70 -16.65
CA GLY A 519 -16.64 14.74 -15.30
C GLY A 519 -17.73 15.79 -15.12
N GLN A 520 -17.50 17.03 -15.56
CA GLN A 520 -18.49 18.11 -15.52
C GLN A 520 -19.77 17.76 -16.30
N LEU A 521 -19.64 17.12 -17.46
CA LEU A 521 -20.79 16.65 -18.23
C LEU A 521 -21.55 15.54 -17.50
N LYS A 522 -20.83 14.60 -16.88
CA LYS A 522 -21.44 13.50 -16.12
C LYS A 522 -22.13 14.01 -14.85
N GLU A 523 -21.52 14.95 -14.14
CA GLU A 523 -22.13 15.57 -12.96
C GLU A 523 -23.41 16.33 -13.33
N ALA A 524 -23.41 17.04 -14.46
CA ALA A 524 -24.59 17.71 -14.98
C ALA A 524 -25.71 16.74 -15.38
N GLU A 525 -25.35 15.58 -15.96
CA GLU A 525 -26.30 14.50 -16.26
C GLU A 525 -26.94 13.94 -14.97
N ILE A 526 -26.14 13.71 -13.93
CA ILE A 526 -26.59 13.17 -12.64
C ILE A 526 -27.49 14.17 -11.90
N THR A 527 -27.10 15.45 -11.91
CA THR A 527 -27.84 16.52 -11.21
C THR A 527 -28.96 17.13 -12.05
N GLN A 528 -29.10 16.71 -13.30
CA GLN A 528 -30.04 17.27 -14.29
C GLN A 528 -29.89 18.80 -14.44
N SER A 529 -28.67 19.33 -14.25
CA SER A 529 -28.36 20.76 -14.37
C SER A 529 -27.62 21.05 -15.68
N ALA A 530 -27.46 22.34 -16.00
CA ALA A 530 -26.57 22.73 -17.08
C ALA A 530 -25.10 22.35 -16.75
N PRO A 531 -24.30 21.89 -17.73
CA PRO A 531 -22.89 21.63 -17.52
C PRO A 531 -22.13 22.88 -17.09
N SER A 532 -21.21 22.72 -16.14
CA SER A 532 -20.29 23.78 -15.76
C SER A 532 -19.48 24.25 -16.98
N THR A 533 -19.20 25.55 -17.03
CA THR A 533 -18.35 26.19 -18.04
C THR A 533 -16.97 26.57 -17.49
N ARG A 534 -16.67 26.18 -16.24
CA ARG A 534 -15.34 26.43 -15.64
C ARG A 534 -14.26 25.69 -16.44
N PRO A 535 -13.10 26.31 -16.66
CA PRO A 535 -11.94 25.61 -17.21
C PRO A 535 -11.59 24.42 -16.32
N THR A 536 -11.01 23.38 -16.92
CA THR A 536 -10.61 22.15 -16.23
C THR A 536 -9.14 21.91 -16.43
N ASP A 537 -8.42 21.65 -15.35
CA ASP A 537 -6.97 21.45 -15.36
C ASP A 537 -6.60 19.99 -15.04
N GLY A 538 -7.60 19.15 -14.71
CA GLY A 538 -7.40 17.72 -14.47
C GLY A 538 -6.94 17.40 -13.05
N HIS A 539 -7.22 18.28 -12.09
CA HIS A 539 -6.72 18.13 -10.72
C HIS A 539 -7.41 16.97 -9.98
N ILE A 540 -6.60 15.98 -9.59
CA ILE A 540 -7.08 14.83 -8.82
C ILE A 540 -7.58 15.21 -7.43
N GLY A 541 -7.04 16.28 -6.83
CA GLY A 541 -7.42 16.77 -5.49
C GLY A 541 -8.88 17.23 -5.40
N HIS A 542 -9.53 17.57 -6.52
CA HIS A 542 -10.96 17.89 -6.57
C HIS A 542 -11.86 16.65 -6.49
N GLY A 543 -11.27 15.46 -6.52
CA GLY A 543 -11.95 14.18 -6.37
C GLY A 543 -12.51 13.62 -7.67
N PHE A 544 -13.35 12.59 -7.53
CA PHE A 544 -14.00 11.92 -8.66
C PHE A 544 -15.48 12.28 -8.73
N VAL A 545 -16.12 11.97 -9.85
CA VAL A 545 -17.58 11.97 -9.95
C VAL A 545 -18.10 10.67 -9.37
N TYR A 546 -18.89 10.76 -8.29
CA TYR A 546 -19.43 9.62 -7.55
C TYR A 546 -20.91 9.37 -7.85
N GLU A 547 -21.33 8.10 -7.74
CA GLU A 547 -22.75 7.75 -7.67
C GLU A 547 -23.39 8.42 -6.44
N ARG A 548 -24.60 8.96 -6.60
CA ARG A 548 -25.34 9.63 -5.52
C ARG A 548 -26.61 8.87 -5.21
N VAL A 549 -26.87 8.65 -3.93
CA VAL A 549 -28.13 8.07 -3.45
C VAL A 549 -28.95 9.13 -2.72
N PRO A 550 -30.28 9.17 -2.91
CA PRO A 550 -31.12 10.04 -2.10
C PRO A 550 -31.07 9.58 -0.65
N HIS A 551 -31.07 10.54 0.27
CA HIS A 551 -31.15 10.32 1.70
C HIS A 551 -32.37 11.06 2.25
N ILE A 552 -33.55 10.47 2.01
CA ILE A 552 -34.82 11.01 2.49
C ILE A 552 -34.96 10.64 3.97
N THR A 553 -34.87 11.65 4.83
CA THR A 553 -35.06 11.49 6.28
C THR A 553 -36.43 11.99 6.70
N LEU A 554 -36.86 11.53 7.88
CA LEU A 554 -38.08 12.05 8.50
C LEU A 554 -37.99 13.58 8.70
N LYS A 555 -36.79 14.11 8.98
CA LYS A 555 -36.52 15.54 9.12
C LYS A 555 -36.65 16.30 7.80
N SER A 556 -36.15 15.77 6.68
CA SER A 556 -36.24 16.47 5.38
C SER A 556 -37.70 16.61 4.92
N ILE A 557 -38.51 15.58 5.11
CA ILE A 557 -39.95 15.62 4.79
C ILE A 557 -40.68 16.60 5.71
N ALA A 558 -40.41 16.53 7.02
CA ALA A 558 -41.03 17.39 8.04
C ALA A 558 -40.80 18.90 7.82
N ASN A 559 -39.71 19.28 7.16
CA ASN A 559 -39.33 20.67 6.91
C ASN A 559 -39.76 21.18 5.53
N ASN A 560 -40.32 20.32 4.66
CA ASN A 560 -40.74 20.72 3.32
C ASN A 560 -42.11 21.43 3.34
N ALA A 561 -42.09 22.76 3.30
CA ALA A 561 -43.30 23.58 3.26
C ALA A 561 -44.11 23.47 1.95
N GLU A 562 -43.52 23.01 0.84
CA GLU A 562 -44.27 22.80 -0.42
C GLU A 562 -45.33 21.72 -0.30
N ILE A 563 -45.13 20.76 0.63
CA ILE A 563 -46.13 19.72 0.90
C ILE A 563 -47.46 20.36 1.33
N ASP A 564 -47.41 21.43 2.12
CA ASP A 564 -48.63 22.13 2.55
C ASP A 564 -49.33 22.78 1.36
N VAL A 565 -48.60 23.49 0.51
CA VAL A 565 -49.13 24.16 -0.69
C VAL A 565 -49.73 23.17 -1.69
N ILE A 566 -49.01 22.08 -1.98
CA ILE A 566 -49.49 21.03 -2.90
C ILE A 566 -50.73 20.37 -2.30
N TRP A 567 -50.72 20.07 -1.01
CA TRP A 567 -51.85 19.44 -0.35
C TRP A 567 -53.10 20.33 -0.40
N ASP A 568 -52.97 21.61 -0.06
CA ASP A 568 -54.07 22.59 -0.06
C ASP A 568 -54.63 22.79 -1.49
N LYS A 569 -53.76 22.94 -2.51
CA LYS A 569 -54.16 23.03 -3.94
C LYS A 569 -55.02 21.87 -4.39
N TRP A 570 -54.61 20.63 -4.08
CA TRP A 570 -55.39 19.45 -4.47
C TRP A 570 -56.63 19.27 -3.60
N GLN A 571 -56.64 19.78 -2.37
CA GLN A 571 -57.80 19.73 -1.48
C GLN A 571 -58.99 20.50 -2.08
N GLU A 572 -58.75 21.64 -2.71
CA GLU A 572 -59.78 22.41 -3.45
C GLU A 572 -60.45 21.60 -4.57
N THR A 573 -59.75 20.62 -5.14
CA THR A 573 -60.29 19.73 -6.19
C THR A 573 -60.96 18.48 -5.63
N LEU A 574 -60.44 17.93 -4.52
CA LEU A 574 -60.92 16.68 -3.93
C LEU A 574 -62.21 16.86 -3.12
N GLU A 575 -62.39 18.00 -2.46
CA GLU A 575 -63.58 18.26 -1.64
C GLU A 575 -64.89 18.29 -2.46
N PRO A 576 -64.98 18.99 -3.61
CA PRO A 576 -66.17 18.95 -4.47
C PRO A 576 -66.46 17.55 -5.01
N LEU A 577 -65.42 16.80 -5.40
CA LEU A 577 -65.56 15.42 -5.88
C LEU A 577 -66.08 14.49 -4.79
N ARG A 578 -65.60 14.66 -3.55
CA ARG A 578 -66.10 13.93 -2.37
C ARG A 578 -67.56 14.28 -2.07
N ALA A 579 -67.90 15.57 -2.07
CA ALA A 579 -69.28 16.02 -1.83
C ALA A 579 -70.25 15.43 -2.86
N ARG A 580 -69.83 15.40 -4.14
CA ARG A 580 -70.60 14.76 -5.23
C ARG A 580 -70.76 13.25 -5.01
N LEU A 581 -69.69 12.55 -4.62
CA LEU A 581 -69.74 11.12 -4.33
C LEU A 581 -70.71 10.81 -3.16
N ASN A 582 -70.60 11.58 -2.06
CA ASN A 582 -71.46 11.46 -0.89
C ASN A 582 -72.93 11.73 -1.21
N GLN A 583 -73.21 12.73 -2.07
CA GLN A 583 -74.56 13.04 -2.52
C GLN A 583 -75.15 11.90 -3.37
N LEU A 584 -74.36 11.29 -4.27
CA LEU A 584 -74.81 10.21 -5.16
C LEU A 584 -75.08 8.91 -4.41
N LEU A 585 -74.32 8.62 -3.35
CA LEU A 585 -74.45 7.40 -2.56
C LEU A 585 -75.29 7.57 -1.29
N ALA A 586 -75.76 8.80 -1.00
CA ALA A 586 -76.43 9.18 0.24
C ALA A 586 -75.62 8.78 1.50
N GLN A 587 -74.29 8.94 1.42
CA GLN A 587 -73.34 8.65 2.49
C GLN A 587 -72.68 9.93 3.01
N THR A 588 -71.99 9.83 4.13
CA THR A 588 -71.22 10.94 4.74
C THR A 588 -69.78 10.52 4.97
N TRP A 589 -69.14 9.95 3.94
CA TRP A 589 -67.78 9.45 4.06
C TRP A 589 -66.75 10.57 4.18
N GLU A 590 -65.85 10.41 5.14
CA GLU A 590 -64.62 11.17 5.23
C GLU A 590 -63.57 10.67 4.23
N GLU A 591 -62.50 11.44 3.98
CA GLU A 591 -61.49 11.10 2.96
C GLU A 591 -60.91 9.68 3.13
N TRP A 592 -60.71 9.23 4.38
CA TRP A 592 -60.15 7.92 4.68
C TRP A 592 -61.16 6.76 4.65
N GLU A 593 -62.46 7.04 4.49
CA GLU A 593 -63.55 6.06 4.50
C GLU A 593 -64.00 5.65 3.10
N ILE A 594 -63.56 6.38 2.06
CA ILE A 594 -63.89 6.09 0.67
C ILE A 594 -63.27 4.73 0.27
N PRO A 595 -64.07 3.73 -0.16
CA PRO A 595 -63.58 2.43 -0.58
C PRO A 595 -62.57 2.51 -1.74
N ARG A 596 -61.65 1.55 -1.85
CA ARG A 596 -60.64 1.50 -2.93
C ARG A 596 -61.24 1.08 -4.27
N GLU A 597 -62.19 0.16 -4.22
CA GLU A 597 -62.94 -0.32 -5.38
C GLU A 597 -64.38 0.20 -5.29
N ALA A 598 -64.97 0.54 -6.43
CA ALA A 598 -66.39 0.86 -6.50
C ALA A 598 -67.19 -0.41 -6.17
N GLY A 599 -68.27 -0.27 -5.40
CA GLY A 599 -69.16 -1.38 -5.11
C GLY A 599 -69.81 -1.90 -6.40
N PRO A 600 -70.08 -3.22 -6.50
CA PRO A 600 -70.65 -3.82 -7.71
C PRO A 600 -72.03 -3.24 -8.08
N ASP A 601 -72.75 -2.67 -7.12
CA ASP A 601 -74.10 -2.12 -7.28
C ASP A 601 -74.14 -0.58 -7.37
N TRP A 602 -72.99 0.08 -7.58
CA TRP A 602 -72.94 1.55 -7.63
C TRP A 602 -73.46 2.09 -8.97
N PRO A 603 -74.22 3.21 -8.97
CA PRO A 603 -74.62 3.88 -10.21
C PRO A 603 -73.40 4.34 -11.03
N ASP A 604 -73.45 4.24 -12.36
CA ASP A 604 -72.35 4.67 -13.25
C ASP A 604 -71.80 6.08 -12.94
N PRO A 605 -72.64 7.10 -12.63
CA PRO A 605 -72.13 8.42 -12.24
C PRO A 605 -71.33 8.42 -10.94
N ALA A 606 -71.65 7.52 -10.00
CA ALA A 606 -70.93 7.37 -8.73
C ALA A 606 -69.59 6.64 -8.96
N THR A 607 -69.58 5.60 -9.80
CA THR A 607 -68.35 4.90 -10.20
C THR A 607 -67.37 5.82 -10.92
N GLN A 608 -67.87 6.69 -11.81
CA GLN A 608 -67.03 7.69 -12.49
C GLN A 608 -66.48 8.75 -11.53
N ALA A 609 -67.31 9.26 -10.61
CA ALA A 609 -66.88 10.22 -9.59
C ALA A 609 -65.82 9.62 -8.64
N HIS A 610 -65.98 8.35 -8.28
CA HIS A 610 -65.03 7.59 -7.48
C HIS A 610 -63.68 7.42 -8.18
N ALA A 611 -63.69 7.00 -9.45
CA ALA A 611 -62.47 6.87 -10.24
C ALA A 611 -61.73 8.21 -10.39
N GLN A 612 -62.45 9.30 -10.66
CA GLN A 612 -61.87 10.65 -10.74
C GLN A 612 -61.28 11.09 -9.40
N TRP A 613 -61.94 10.81 -8.29
CA TRP A 613 -61.45 11.13 -6.96
C TRP A 613 -60.15 10.38 -6.65
N TRP A 614 -60.09 9.07 -6.93
CA TRP A 614 -58.86 8.27 -6.74
C TRP A 614 -57.73 8.70 -7.66
N GLN A 615 -58.02 9.01 -8.93
CA GLN A 615 -57.02 9.55 -9.86
C GLN A 615 -56.42 10.87 -9.35
N ALA A 616 -57.26 11.80 -8.87
CA ALA A 616 -56.80 13.05 -8.27
C ALA A 616 -56.01 12.81 -6.99
N ARG A 617 -56.42 11.85 -6.14
CA ARG A 617 -55.71 11.50 -4.91
C ARG A 617 -54.33 10.89 -5.16
N ILE A 618 -54.22 10.02 -6.17
CA ILE A 618 -52.96 9.43 -6.64
C ILE A 618 -52.07 10.51 -7.25
N ALA A 619 -52.63 11.41 -8.06
CA ALA A 619 -51.90 12.55 -8.64
C ALA A 619 -51.33 13.47 -7.55
N ARG A 620 -52.13 13.81 -6.52
CA ARG A 620 -51.65 14.54 -5.33
C ARG A 620 -50.47 13.84 -4.68
N GLN A 621 -50.57 12.54 -4.44
CA GLN A 621 -49.51 11.78 -3.80
C GLN A 621 -48.24 11.76 -4.66
N ARG A 622 -48.37 11.61 -5.98
CA ARG A 622 -47.24 11.67 -6.93
C ARG A 622 -46.56 13.03 -6.94
N GLU A 623 -47.31 14.13 -6.90
CA GLU A 623 -46.74 15.50 -6.85
C GLU A 623 -46.02 15.74 -5.52
N ILE A 624 -46.56 15.26 -4.40
CA ILE A 624 -45.89 15.32 -3.08
C ILE A 624 -44.61 14.47 -3.06
N ASP A 625 -44.66 13.22 -3.53
CA ASP A 625 -43.48 12.35 -3.60
C ASP A 625 -42.41 12.93 -4.54
N ALA A 626 -42.81 13.59 -5.63
CA ALA A 626 -41.89 14.31 -6.52
C ALA A 626 -41.24 15.51 -5.83
N SER A 627 -41.98 16.29 -5.03
CA SER A 627 -41.41 17.39 -4.22
C SER A 627 -40.45 16.85 -3.15
N ILE A 628 -40.78 15.73 -2.49
CA ILE A 628 -39.89 15.07 -1.52
C ILE A 628 -38.60 14.60 -2.20
N ALA A 629 -38.69 13.97 -3.38
CA ALA A 629 -37.53 13.53 -4.13
C ALA A 629 -36.67 14.70 -4.62
N ALA A 630 -37.28 15.79 -5.08
CA ALA A 630 -36.58 16.99 -5.55
C ALA A 630 -35.82 17.72 -4.43
N LYS A 631 -36.33 17.68 -3.20
CA LYS A 631 -35.69 18.25 -2.01
C LYS A 631 -34.92 17.25 -1.16
N ALA A 632 -34.71 16.04 -1.67
CA ALA A 632 -33.92 15.04 -0.97
C ALA A 632 -32.46 15.50 -0.91
N ASP A 633 -31.84 15.36 0.26
CA ASP A 633 -30.39 15.43 0.36
C ASP A 633 -29.80 14.23 -0.37
N PHE A 634 -28.65 14.41 -1.03
CA PHE A 634 -27.96 13.33 -1.73
C PHE A 634 -26.65 13.02 -1.02
N GLU A 635 -26.37 11.73 -0.84
CA GLU A 635 -25.11 11.24 -0.30
C GLU A 635 -24.28 10.61 -1.41
N SER A 636 -23.02 11.00 -1.52
CA SER A 636 -22.09 10.42 -2.50
C SER A 636 -21.51 9.11 -1.99
N LEU A 637 -21.55 8.07 -2.83
CA LEU A 637 -20.94 6.78 -2.57
C LEU A 637 -19.47 6.83 -2.99
N TYR A 638 -18.58 7.10 -2.03
CA TYR A 638 -17.14 7.27 -2.29
C TYR A 638 -16.44 6.00 -2.79
N ASP A 639 -17.05 4.83 -2.60
CA ASP A 639 -16.61 3.54 -3.13
C ASP A 639 -17.10 3.26 -4.55
N LYS A 640 -17.95 4.14 -5.13
CA LYS A 640 -18.52 4.02 -6.47
C LYS A 640 -18.32 5.28 -7.33
N PRO A 641 -17.08 5.61 -7.70
CA PRO A 641 -16.82 6.58 -8.75
C PRO A 641 -17.25 6.04 -10.12
N TYR A 642 -17.64 6.93 -11.03
CA TYR A 642 -17.91 6.57 -12.41
C TYR A 642 -16.61 6.27 -13.16
N GLU A 643 -16.59 5.11 -13.83
CA GLU A 643 -15.44 4.66 -14.63
C GLU A 643 -15.54 5.13 -16.08
N ASP A 644 -14.42 5.58 -16.64
CA ASP A 644 -14.26 5.74 -18.08
C ASP A 644 -13.80 4.42 -18.69
N LYS A 645 -14.71 3.74 -19.40
CA LYS A 645 -14.44 2.45 -20.05
C LYS A 645 -13.53 2.56 -21.28
N LYS A 646 -13.24 3.77 -21.75
CA LYS A 646 -12.36 4.02 -22.91
C LYS A 646 -10.88 4.12 -22.54
N THR A 647 -10.59 4.24 -21.23
CA THR A 647 -9.25 4.52 -20.73
C THR A 647 -8.81 3.41 -19.77
N VAL A 648 -7.67 2.80 -20.05
CA VAL A 648 -7.01 1.84 -19.17
C VAL A 648 -5.97 2.58 -18.36
N ARG A 649 -5.99 2.40 -17.03
CA ARG A 649 -5.02 3.06 -16.15
C ARG A 649 -3.96 2.08 -15.68
N VAL A 650 -2.71 2.53 -15.73
CA VAL A 650 -1.54 1.91 -15.08
C VAL A 650 -1.07 2.76 -13.90
N ALA A 651 -0.18 2.22 -13.07
CA ALA A 651 0.38 2.98 -11.95
C ALA A 651 1.13 4.23 -12.44
N GLY A 652 1.04 5.31 -11.65
CA GLY A 652 1.88 6.50 -11.79
C GLY A 652 3.37 6.20 -11.56
N PRO A 653 4.25 7.19 -11.82
CA PRO A 653 5.68 7.04 -11.60
C PRO A 653 6.02 6.82 -10.13
N PHE A 654 6.96 5.91 -9.87
CA PHE A 654 7.45 5.66 -8.52
C PHE A 654 8.95 5.36 -8.49
N THR A 655 9.57 5.58 -7.33
CA THR A 655 11.00 5.35 -7.07
C THR A 655 11.21 4.21 -6.09
N VAL A 656 12.30 3.47 -6.28
CA VAL A 656 12.82 2.51 -5.30
C VAL A 656 14.04 3.13 -4.64
N GLU A 657 14.06 3.12 -3.32
CA GLU A 657 15.01 3.86 -2.50
C GLU A 657 15.58 3.00 -1.38
N SER A 658 16.73 3.37 -0.84
CA SER A 658 17.35 2.66 0.28
C SER A 658 18.10 3.60 1.22
N LEU A 659 18.30 3.16 2.47
CA LEU A 659 19.23 3.77 3.43
C LEU A 659 20.70 3.57 3.03
N SER A 660 21.00 2.52 2.24
CA SER A 660 22.37 2.19 1.85
C SER A 660 22.66 2.54 0.39
N PRO A 661 23.68 3.37 0.12
CA PRO A 661 24.12 3.71 -1.22
C PRO A 661 24.93 2.55 -1.80
N HIS A 662 24.29 1.71 -2.60
CA HIS A 662 24.98 0.67 -3.33
C HIS A 662 25.47 1.28 -4.65
N ARG A 663 26.75 1.70 -4.72
CA ARG A 663 27.38 2.12 -5.98
C ARG A 663 27.87 0.88 -6.74
N VAL A 664 27.52 0.78 -8.01
CA VAL A 664 28.02 -0.27 -8.93
C VAL A 664 29.06 0.36 -9.85
N LEU A 665 30.21 -0.30 -9.99
CA LEU A 665 31.30 0.15 -10.85
C LEU A 665 31.04 -0.26 -12.30
N GLY A 666 31.40 0.61 -13.25
CA GLY A 666 31.26 0.34 -14.68
C GLY A 666 32.40 -0.51 -15.24
N LEU A 667 32.03 -1.53 -16.01
CA LEU A 667 32.94 -2.43 -16.73
C LEU A 667 32.81 -2.22 -18.24
N ASP A 668 33.87 -2.47 -19.00
CA ASP A 668 33.84 -2.41 -20.47
C ASP A 668 33.49 -3.77 -21.10
N GLU A 669 33.52 -3.85 -22.43
CA GLU A 669 33.19 -5.07 -23.20
C GLU A 669 34.13 -6.26 -22.91
N ASN A 670 35.24 -6.05 -22.20
CA ASN A 670 36.21 -7.08 -21.79
C ASN A 670 36.33 -7.23 -20.26
N ASP A 671 35.36 -6.72 -19.50
CA ASP A 671 35.37 -6.70 -18.02
C ASP A 671 36.46 -5.80 -17.37
N ASP A 672 37.00 -4.82 -18.10
CA ASP A 672 37.95 -3.83 -17.55
C ASP A 672 37.24 -2.60 -16.91
N LEU A 673 37.78 -2.01 -15.82
CA LEU A 673 37.21 -0.88 -15.06
C LEU A 673 37.54 0.41 -15.78
N ILE A 674 36.54 1.28 -15.86
CA ILE A 674 36.61 2.46 -16.72
C ILE A 674 36.92 3.75 -15.93
N ASP A 675 36.68 3.80 -14.62
CA ASP A 675 36.84 5.02 -13.81
C ASP A 675 38.11 4.99 -12.93
N PRO A 676 38.94 6.06 -12.92
CA PRO A 676 40.01 6.20 -11.95
C PRO A 676 39.43 6.53 -10.55
N VAL A 677 39.81 5.74 -9.55
CA VAL A 677 39.42 5.93 -8.16
C VAL A 677 40.13 7.17 -7.60
N ALA A 678 39.37 8.16 -7.13
CA ALA A 678 39.93 9.24 -6.32
C ALA A 678 40.26 8.70 -4.92
N GLU A 679 41.51 8.87 -4.49
CA GLU A 679 42.00 8.42 -3.19
C GLU A 679 41.17 8.99 -2.01
N PRO A 680 40.74 8.16 -1.06
CA PRO A 680 40.16 8.65 0.18
C PRO A 680 41.25 9.30 1.04
N LYS A 681 41.04 10.57 1.43
CA LYS A 681 41.89 11.25 2.42
C LYS A 681 41.57 10.72 3.82
N ASP A 682 42.60 10.22 4.48
CA ASP A 682 42.59 9.64 5.82
C ASP A 682 41.94 10.52 6.90
N GLY A 683 40.99 9.93 7.64
CA GLY A 683 40.54 10.37 8.96
C GLY A 683 40.69 9.23 9.97
N TYR A 684 41.78 9.25 10.76
CA TYR A 684 42.08 8.26 11.80
C TYR A 684 41.37 8.63 13.12
N GLY A 685 40.54 7.74 13.64
CA GLY A 685 39.93 7.88 14.98
C GLY A 685 39.27 6.62 15.56
N GLU A 686 38.57 5.81 14.77
CA GLU A 686 37.74 4.70 15.29
C GLU A 686 38.20 3.27 14.87
N LYS A 687 39.22 3.15 14.00
CA LYS A 687 39.61 1.88 13.35
C LYS A 687 40.08 0.73 14.27
N ARG A 688 40.38 0.96 15.56
CA ARG A 688 40.98 -0.08 16.42
C ARG A 688 39.99 -1.10 16.99
N ASP A 689 38.71 -0.78 17.07
CA ASP A 689 37.70 -1.68 17.65
C ASP A 689 37.19 -2.71 16.62
N PHE A 690 36.92 -2.26 15.38
CA PHE A 690 36.48 -3.09 14.26
C PHE A 690 37.47 -4.20 13.90
N VAL A 691 38.76 -3.87 13.75
CA VAL A 691 39.81 -4.84 13.38
C VAL A 691 39.93 -5.96 14.44
N ALA A 692 39.75 -5.63 15.72
CA ALA A 692 39.80 -6.61 16.81
C ALA A 692 38.61 -7.61 16.74
N ILE A 693 37.39 -7.10 16.53
CA ILE A 693 36.18 -7.92 16.35
C ILE A 693 36.32 -8.88 15.16
N ILE A 694 36.83 -8.39 14.03
CA ILE A 694 37.06 -9.21 12.84
C ILE A 694 38.07 -10.34 13.11
N LEU A 695 39.17 -10.04 13.82
CA LEU A 695 40.20 -11.04 14.14
C LEU A 695 39.70 -12.11 15.11
N GLU A 696 38.87 -11.77 16.10
CA GLU A 696 38.25 -12.75 17.01
C GLU A 696 37.28 -13.68 16.27
N ASN A 697 36.51 -13.13 15.33
CA ASN A 697 35.60 -13.91 14.48
C ASN A 697 36.36 -14.80 13.49
N LEU A 698 37.44 -14.31 12.86
CA LEU A 698 38.34 -15.10 12.00
C LEU A 698 38.99 -16.26 12.76
N LYS A 699 39.41 -16.04 14.00
CA LYS A 699 39.99 -17.08 14.88
C LYS A 699 38.99 -18.21 15.16
N THR A 700 37.70 -17.89 15.23
CA THR A 700 36.64 -18.86 15.55
C THR A 700 36.07 -19.55 14.30
N ALA A 701 35.85 -18.79 13.22
CA ALA A 701 35.18 -19.24 12.00
C ALA A 701 36.15 -19.76 10.92
N GLY A 702 37.39 -19.26 10.84
CA GLY A 702 38.29 -19.54 9.72
C GLY A 702 37.74 -19.02 8.37
N VAL A 703 38.41 -19.36 7.26
CA VAL A 703 38.00 -18.97 5.90
C VAL A 703 37.65 -20.23 5.09
N GLN A 704 36.48 -20.27 4.45
CA GLN A 704 36.04 -21.42 3.64
C GLN A 704 36.01 -21.09 2.14
N GLN A 705 36.44 -22.04 1.32
CA GLN A 705 36.35 -21.96 -0.14
C GLN A 705 35.09 -22.65 -0.68
N ALA A 706 34.80 -22.45 -1.98
CA ALA A 706 33.58 -22.90 -2.66
C ALA A 706 33.30 -24.43 -2.56
N HIS A 707 34.31 -25.24 -2.24
CA HIS A 707 34.16 -26.67 -1.96
C HIS A 707 34.37 -26.96 -0.47
N LYS A 708 33.43 -27.70 0.14
CA LYS A 708 33.30 -28.01 1.58
C LYS A 708 34.54 -28.63 2.24
N THR A 709 35.50 -29.13 1.47
CA THR A 709 36.73 -29.77 1.96
C THR A 709 37.86 -28.79 2.28
N ASP A 710 37.80 -27.56 1.78
CA ASP A 710 38.93 -26.60 1.85
C ASP A 710 38.60 -25.44 2.80
N ARG A 711 38.72 -25.70 4.10
CA ARG A 711 38.64 -24.69 5.16
C ARG A 711 40.04 -24.38 5.69
N ILE A 712 40.43 -23.11 5.62
CA ILE A 712 41.62 -22.60 6.29
C ILE A 712 41.25 -22.30 7.75
N ALA A 713 41.75 -23.14 8.65
CA ALA A 713 41.66 -22.98 10.09
C ALA A 713 43.03 -22.54 10.65
N PHE A 714 43.07 -21.36 11.26
CA PHE A 714 44.32 -20.82 11.79
C PHE A 714 44.71 -21.52 13.11
N THR A 715 45.94 -22.04 13.19
CA THR A 715 46.55 -22.54 14.43
C THR A 715 46.88 -21.40 15.39
N SER A 716 47.26 -20.24 14.85
CA SER A 716 47.44 -19.00 15.61
C SER A 716 47.10 -17.79 14.76
N LEU A 717 46.55 -16.75 15.40
CA LEU A 717 46.25 -15.46 14.79
C LEU A 717 46.79 -14.36 15.70
N THR A 718 47.80 -13.63 15.24
CA THR A 718 48.47 -12.59 16.02
C THR A 718 48.49 -11.26 15.27
N PRO A 719 48.14 -10.12 15.89
CA PRO A 719 48.25 -8.81 15.25
C PRO A 719 49.67 -8.55 14.74
N TRP A 720 49.77 -8.00 13.53
CA TRP A 720 51.03 -7.70 12.87
C TRP A 720 51.17 -6.18 12.73
N PRO A 721 52.32 -5.57 13.06
CA PRO A 721 52.52 -4.13 12.94
C PRO A 721 52.81 -3.73 11.49
N GLY A 722 51.88 -4.05 10.59
CA GLY A 722 51.94 -3.72 9.17
C GLY A 722 51.38 -2.34 8.84
N ARG A 723 51.70 -1.83 7.64
CA ARG A 723 51.13 -0.56 7.14
C ARG A 723 49.70 -0.77 6.68
N ILE A 724 49.45 -1.88 5.98
CA ILE A 724 48.11 -2.28 5.52
C ILE A 724 47.74 -3.69 6.03
N VAL A 725 48.73 -4.57 6.24
CA VAL A 725 48.49 -5.92 6.81
C VAL A 725 48.23 -5.82 8.32
N CYS A 726 47.10 -6.36 8.77
CA CYS A 726 46.62 -6.22 10.15
C CYS A 726 47.04 -7.37 11.08
N ALA A 727 47.24 -8.59 10.54
CA ALA A 727 47.58 -9.76 11.34
C ALA A 727 48.37 -10.83 10.57
N GLU A 728 49.10 -11.65 11.31
CA GLU A 728 49.69 -12.92 10.87
C GLU A 728 48.80 -14.08 11.33
N GLY A 729 48.37 -14.92 10.38
CA GLY A 729 47.71 -16.19 10.64
C GLY A 729 48.62 -17.35 10.26
N ARG A 730 48.82 -18.33 11.14
CA ARG A 730 49.49 -19.59 10.81
C ARG A 730 48.47 -20.69 10.57
N PHE A 731 48.70 -21.53 9.57
CA PHE A 731 47.83 -22.65 9.23
C PHE A 731 48.65 -23.82 8.69
N SER A 732 48.05 -25.01 8.71
CA SER A 732 48.71 -26.25 8.27
C SER A 732 48.71 -26.35 6.73
N GLY A 733 49.82 -26.83 6.16
CA GLY A 733 50.02 -26.87 4.70
C GLY A 733 49.05 -27.77 3.91
N ASP A 734 48.33 -28.66 4.59
CA ASP A 734 47.24 -29.47 4.02
C ASP A 734 45.97 -28.66 3.70
N GLN A 735 45.85 -27.44 4.22
CA GLN A 735 44.73 -26.52 3.96
C GLN A 735 45.06 -25.48 2.88
N TRP A 736 46.19 -25.65 2.19
CA TRP A 736 46.68 -24.72 1.16
C TRP A 736 46.04 -25.02 -0.20
N PRO A 737 45.49 -24.01 -0.91
CA PRO A 737 44.83 -24.21 -2.21
C PRO A 737 45.77 -24.67 -3.35
N LEU A 738 47.09 -24.77 -3.09
CA LEU A 738 48.11 -25.07 -4.09
C LEU A 738 49.17 -26.11 -3.60
N ALA A 739 48.87 -26.99 -2.65
CA ALA A 739 49.90 -27.86 -2.04
C ALA A 739 50.08 -29.25 -2.69
N GLU A 740 51.35 -29.61 -2.95
CA GLU A 740 51.86 -30.98 -3.10
C GLU A 740 52.55 -31.52 -1.82
N ASP A 741 52.83 -30.67 -0.81
CA ASP A 741 53.58 -31.03 0.40
C ASP A 741 52.84 -30.68 1.71
N ALA A 742 52.35 -31.71 2.41
CA ALA A 742 51.50 -31.60 3.60
C ALA A 742 52.23 -31.40 4.95
N THR A 743 53.55 -31.16 4.96
CA THR A 743 54.37 -31.24 6.21
C THR A 743 54.96 -29.91 6.70
N THR A 744 54.64 -28.77 6.09
CA THR A 744 55.15 -27.45 6.51
C THR A 744 54.03 -26.50 6.96
N GLU A 745 54.24 -25.81 8.09
CA GLU A 745 53.36 -24.74 8.59
C GLU A 745 53.54 -23.48 7.72
N LYS A 746 52.44 -22.89 7.26
CA LYS A 746 52.41 -21.76 6.32
C LYS A 746 51.93 -20.47 7.01
N ARG A 747 52.41 -19.32 6.52
CA ARG A 747 52.09 -17.99 7.07
C ARG A 747 51.17 -17.21 6.12
N ALA A 748 49.99 -16.83 6.60
CA ALA A 748 49.07 -15.93 5.91
C ALA A 748 49.13 -14.52 6.49
N ALA A 749 49.28 -13.53 5.61
CA ALA A 749 48.99 -12.13 5.91
C ALA A 749 47.48 -11.90 5.85
N ILE A 750 46.92 -11.21 6.83
CA ILE A 750 45.49 -10.84 6.86
C ILE A 750 45.37 -9.35 6.64
N PHE A 751 44.68 -8.98 5.57
CA PHE A 751 44.28 -7.61 5.26
C PHE A 751 42.79 -7.45 5.55
N ILE A 752 42.43 -6.44 6.32
CA ILE A 752 41.04 -6.10 6.64
C ILE A 752 40.70 -4.80 5.93
N GLY A 753 39.76 -4.88 4.99
CA GLY A 753 39.23 -3.75 4.25
C GLY A 753 38.46 -2.77 5.14
N PRO A 754 38.10 -1.59 4.60
CA PRO A 754 37.33 -0.60 5.34
C PRO A 754 35.97 -1.15 5.78
N GLU A 755 35.53 -0.75 6.98
CA GLU A 755 34.20 -1.09 7.54
C GLU A 755 33.06 -0.62 6.63
N PHE A 756 33.21 0.59 6.07
CA PHE A 756 32.30 1.18 5.09
C PHE A 756 33.09 1.48 3.82
N GLY A 757 33.06 0.57 2.84
CA GLY A 757 33.75 0.75 1.56
C GLY A 757 34.03 -0.55 0.81
N THR A 758 34.72 -0.42 -0.32
CA THR A 758 35.20 -1.53 -1.16
C THR A 758 36.72 -1.63 -1.05
N VAL A 759 37.26 -2.84 -1.05
CA VAL A 759 38.70 -3.05 -1.25
C VAL A 759 39.05 -2.86 -2.71
N SER A 760 40.07 -2.05 -2.99
CA SER A 760 40.52 -1.80 -4.35
C SER A 760 41.73 -2.66 -4.76
N ARG A 761 41.97 -2.81 -6.08
CA ARG A 761 43.18 -3.51 -6.58
C ARG A 761 44.49 -2.90 -6.05
N PRO A 762 44.69 -1.56 -5.98
CA PRO A 762 45.85 -0.97 -5.33
C PRO A 762 46.04 -1.40 -3.87
N ASP A 763 44.95 -1.49 -3.10
CA ASP A 763 45.01 -1.96 -1.71
C ASP A 763 45.48 -3.41 -1.63
N LEU A 764 44.99 -4.27 -2.53
CA LEU A 764 45.44 -5.67 -2.63
C LEU A 764 46.89 -5.78 -3.10
N VAL A 765 47.32 -4.94 -4.04
CA VAL A 765 48.70 -4.90 -4.52
C VAL A 765 49.63 -4.44 -3.40
N GLU A 766 49.27 -3.41 -2.66
CA GLU A 766 50.03 -2.91 -1.52
C GLU A 766 50.10 -3.95 -0.41
N ALA A 767 48.96 -4.59 -0.08
CA ALA A 767 48.91 -5.66 0.91
C ALA A 767 49.71 -6.89 0.47
N ALA A 768 49.73 -7.22 -0.83
CA ALA A 768 50.48 -8.35 -1.35
C ALA A 768 51.99 -8.04 -1.47
N CYS A 769 52.37 -6.79 -1.77
CA CYS A 769 53.75 -6.33 -1.70
C CYS A 769 54.27 -6.39 -0.26
N GLU A 770 53.51 -5.87 0.70
CA GLU A 770 53.86 -5.91 2.12
C GLU A 770 53.93 -7.36 2.63
N ALA A 771 52.98 -8.22 2.21
CA ALA A 771 53.01 -9.65 2.51
C ALA A 771 54.26 -10.33 1.92
N GLY A 772 54.63 -9.95 0.69
CA GLY A 772 55.81 -10.44 0.00
C GLY A 772 57.12 -10.04 0.68
N ASP A 773 57.23 -8.78 1.10
CA ASP A 773 58.39 -8.20 1.78
C ASP A 773 58.58 -8.78 3.19
N ALA A 774 57.48 -9.04 3.91
CA ALA A 774 57.48 -9.66 5.23
C ALA A 774 57.57 -11.20 5.22
N GLY A 775 57.68 -11.80 4.02
CA GLY A 775 57.90 -13.24 3.84
C GLY A 775 56.70 -14.11 4.25
N PHE A 776 55.48 -13.64 3.98
CA PHE A 776 54.27 -14.46 4.07
C PHE A 776 54.15 -15.37 2.84
N ASP A 777 53.42 -16.47 2.97
CA ASP A 777 53.12 -17.40 1.88
C ASP A 777 51.80 -17.07 1.17
N LEU A 778 50.89 -16.34 1.84
CA LEU A 778 49.52 -16.05 1.40
C LEU A 778 49.08 -14.65 1.81
N LEU A 779 48.24 -14.01 1.02
CA LEU A 779 47.42 -12.89 1.47
C LEU A 779 45.95 -13.31 1.54
N ILE A 780 45.31 -13.11 2.68
CA ILE A 780 43.85 -13.21 2.86
C ILE A 780 43.32 -11.80 3.02
N ALA A 781 42.64 -11.30 2.00
CA ALA A 781 41.89 -10.07 2.08
C ALA A 781 40.50 -10.38 2.62
N CYS A 782 40.04 -9.63 3.63
CA CYS A 782 38.70 -9.71 4.16
C CYS A 782 38.03 -8.34 3.97
N ALA A 783 36.88 -8.30 3.30
CA ALA A 783 36.16 -7.04 3.04
C ALA A 783 34.65 -7.28 2.93
N PHE A 784 33.83 -6.27 3.22
CA PHE A 784 32.39 -6.37 2.93
C PHE A 784 32.10 -6.35 1.43
N ASN A 785 32.91 -5.64 0.63
CA ASN A 785 32.82 -5.58 -0.83
C ASN A 785 34.22 -5.47 -1.47
N TYR A 786 34.34 -5.95 -2.71
CA TYR A 786 35.53 -5.83 -3.58
C TYR A 786 35.18 -4.98 -4.79
N ASP A 787 36.11 -4.17 -5.28
CA ASP A 787 35.97 -3.54 -6.58
C ASP A 787 36.10 -4.59 -7.71
N ALA A 788 35.58 -4.31 -8.90
CA ALA A 788 35.60 -5.28 -10.00
C ALA A 788 37.02 -5.69 -10.43
N HIS A 789 38.04 -4.87 -10.13
CA HIS A 789 39.45 -5.13 -10.49
C HIS A 789 40.21 -5.97 -9.48
N SER A 790 39.77 -5.96 -8.23
CA SER A 790 40.25 -6.88 -7.21
C SER A 790 39.63 -8.26 -7.40
N SER A 791 38.42 -8.37 -7.97
CA SER A 791 37.75 -9.64 -8.26
C SER A 791 38.54 -10.58 -9.18
N GLU A 792 39.41 -10.07 -10.05
CA GLU A 792 40.31 -10.87 -10.91
C GLU A 792 41.76 -11.00 -10.38
N PHE A 793 42.06 -10.31 -9.27
CA PHE A 793 43.41 -10.30 -8.70
C PHE A 793 43.63 -11.49 -7.76
N ASP A 794 44.14 -12.59 -8.32
CA ASP A 794 44.31 -13.86 -7.57
C ASP A 794 45.75 -14.13 -7.12
N LYS A 795 46.73 -13.39 -7.64
CA LYS A 795 48.15 -13.51 -7.25
C LYS A 795 48.97 -12.28 -7.58
N LEU A 796 49.95 -11.98 -6.75
CA LEU A 796 51.03 -11.04 -7.03
C LEU A 796 52.38 -11.73 -6.85
N GLY A 797 53.05 -12.04 -7.96
CA GLY A 797 54.32 -12.76 -7.95
C GLY A 797 54.20 -14.13 -7.26
N ARG A 798 54.88 -14.31 -6.12
CA ARG A 798 54.86 -15.54 -5.30
C ARG A 798 53.71 -15.62 -4.30
N ILE A 799 52.97 -14.52 -4.08
CA ILE A 799 51.91 -14.42 -3.07
C ILE A 799 50.55 -14.61 -3.76
N PRO A 800 49.85 -15.74 -3.59
CA PRO A 800 48.45 -15.85 -3.95
C PRO A 800 47.59 -14.98 -3.02
N VAL A 801 46.46 -14.49 -3.55
CA VAL A 801 45.53 -13.60 -2.87
C VAL A 801 44.17 -14.28 -2.79
N LEU A 802 43.71 -14.54 -1.56
CA LEU A 802 42.38 -15.08 -1.29
C LEU A 802 41.47 -13.96 -0.79
N LYS A 803 40.37 -13.74 -1.50
CA LYS A 803 39.38 -12.71 -1.20
C LYS A 803 38.22 -13.34 -0.44
N ALA A 804 38.03 -12.94 0.82
CA ALA A 804 36.94 -13.36 1.66
C ALA A 804 35.95 -12.21 1.85
N ARG A 805 34.67 -12.40 1.51
CA ARG A 805 33.63 -11.41 1.78
C ARG A 805 33.10 -11.58 3.19
N MET A 806 33.08 -10.49 3.96
CA MET A 806 32.52 -10.43 5.31
C MET A 806 31.00 -10.38 5.26
N ASN A 807 30.34 -11.17 6.10
CA ASN A 807 28.90 -11.08 6.28
C ASN A 807 28.54 -9.82 7.11
N ALA A 808 27.52 -9.06 6.68
CA ALA A 808 26.98 -7.91 7.40
C ALA A 808 26.56 -8.22 8.86
N ASP A 809 26.35 -9.51 9.18
CA ASP A 809 26.15 -10.04 10.54
C ASP A 809 27.29 -9.77 11.52
N LEU A 810 28.49 -9.44 11.05
CA LEU A 810 29.66 -9.17 11.91
C LEU A 810 29.47 -8.00 12.88
N HIS A 811 28.59 -7.04 12.55
CA HIS A 811 28.20 -5.95 13.46
C HIS A 811 27.25 -6.38 14.59
N MET A 812 26.69 -7.60 14.54
CA MET A 812 25.66 -8.08 15.46
C MET A 812 26.04 -9.39 16.17
N ALA A 813 27.31 -9.81 16.10
CA ALA A 813 27.77 -11.09 16.64
C ALA A 813 27.56 -11.24 18.17
N GLU A 814 27.56 -10.14 18.93
CA GLU A 814 27.32 -10.16 20.39
C GLU A 814 25.83 -10.23 20.77
N ASP A 815 24.92 -9.80 19.90
CA ASP A 815 23.48 -9.65 20.20
C ASP A 815 22.62 -10.84 19.76
N LEU A 816 23.18 -11.78 18.99
CA LEU A 816 22.49 -12.94 18.45
C LEU A 816 22.75 -14.19 19.31
N LYS A 817 21.68 -14.83 19.80
CA LYS A 817 21.77 -16.13 20.48
C LYS A 817 22.23 -17.20 19.49
N ASN A 818 23.49 -17.65 19.63
CA ASN A 818 24.07 -18.85 19.01
C ASN A 818 23.37 -19.28 17.71
N THR A 819 23.50 -18.46 16.67
CA THR A 819 23.31 -18.93 15.30
C THR A 819 24.29 -20.08 15.09
N GLY A 820 23.77 -21.29 14.92
CA GLY A 820 24.62 -22.46 14.68
C GLY A 820 25.52 -22.21 13.47
N LYS A 821 26.83 -22.06 13.71
CA LYS A 821 27.95 -22.12 12.75
C LYS A 821 27.63 -21.78 11.29
N GLY A 822 26.95 -20.66 11.01
CA GLY A 822 26.93 -20.08 9.67
C GLY A 822 28.27 -19.40 9.43
N ASN A 823 28.94 -19.69 8.32
CA ASN A 823 30.24 -19.07 8.04
C ASN A 823 30.08 -17.56 7.81
N LEU A 824 30.87 -16.77 8.52
CA LEU A 824 30.87 -15.31 8.42
C LEU A 824 31.71 -14.77 7.26
N PHE A 825 32.43 -15.65 6.55
CA PHE A 825 33.38 -15.31 5.48
C PHE A 825 33.20 -16.25 4.27
N VAL A 826 32.82 -15.71 3.09
CA VAL A 826 32.44 -16.49 1.88
C VAL A 826 32.92 -15.79 0.59
N VAL A 827 33.22 -16.55 -0.48
CA VAL A 827 33.64 -16.08 -1.83
C VAL A 827 32.46 -16.14 -2.81
N PHE A 828 32.26 -15.17 -3.73
CA PHE A 828 31.08 -15.09 -4.65
C PHE A 828 31.44 -14.68 -6.10
N GLY A 829 30.58 -15.02 -7.09
CA GLY A 829 30.67 -14.69 -8.53
C GLY A 829 29.55 -13.78 -9.09
N GLU A 830 29.76 -13.23 -10.30
CA GLU A 830 28.99 -12.16 -11.00
C GLU A 830 27.86 -12.68 -11.92
N PRO A 831 26.90 -11.83 -12.36
CA PRO A 831 25.89 -12.22 -13.35
C PRO A 831 26.52 -12.43 -14.74
N ASP A 832 26.17 -13.53 -15.40
CA ASP A 832 26.65 -13.87 -16.75
C ASP A 832 25.75 -13.24 -17.82
N ILE A 833 26.29 -12.27 -18.55
CA ILE A 833 25.58 -11.42 -19.51
C ILE A 833 26.35 -11.35 -20.82
N GLU A 834 25.65 -11.55 -21.94
CA GLU A 834 26.21 -11.50 -23.29
C GLU A 834 25.57 -10.35 -24.09
N ILE A 835 26.37 -9.50 -24.73
CA ILE A 835 25.90 -8.44 -25.63
C ILE A 835 26.07 -8.89 -27.08
N GLN A 836 24.96 -8.94 -27.82
CA GLN A 836 24.90 -9.40 -29.21
C GLN A 836 24.59 -8.22 -30.15
N PRO A 837 25.43 -7.94 -31.16
CA PRO A 837 25.11 -6.98 -32.20
C PRO A 837 24.03 -7.53 -33.14
N VAL A 838 23.06 -6.69 -33.54
CA VAL A 838 22.02 -7.02 -34.51
C VAL A 838 22.20 -6.11 -35.74
N ASP A 839 21.87 -6.60 -36.95
CA ASP A 839 22.10 -5.89 -38.23
C ASP A 839 21.66 -4.41 -38.20
N GLY A 840 22.64 -3.51 -38.24
CA GLY A 840 22.52 -2.04 -38.25
C GLY A 840 22.29 -1.41 -36.88
N GLU A 841 23.25 -0.60 -36.36
CA GLU A 841 23.27 0.24 -35.13
C GLU A 841 22.49 -0.21 -33.86
N LEU A 842 21.97 -1.43 -33.83
CA LEU A 842 21.12 -1.99 -32.80
C LEU A 842 21.88 -3.08 -32.04
N ILE A 843 21.64 -3.12 -30.75
CA ILE A 843 22.26 -4.05 -29.80
C ILE A 843 21.19 -4.83 -29.06
N ARG A 844 21.56 -6.02 -28.58
CA ARG A 844 20.72 -6.94 -27.84
C ARG A 844 21.50 -7.49 -26.65
N VAL A 845 20.85 -7.66 -25.50
CA VAL A 845 21.45 -8.19 -24.29
C VAL A 845 20.80 -9.53 -23.96
N LYS A 846 21.60 -10.55 -23.65
CA LYS A 846 21.13 -11.87 -23.19
C LYS A 846 21.68 -12.15 -21.80
N VAL A 847 20.82 -12.62 -20.90
CA VAL A 847 21.22 -13.03 -19.54
C VAL A 847 21.28 -14.55 -19.46
N ASN A 848 22.46 -15.10 -19.18
CA ASN A 848 22.67 -16.55 -19.15
C ASN A 848 22.38 -17.16 -17.77
N GLY A 849 22.58 -16.39 -16.69
CA GLY A 849 22.35 -16.87 -15.32
C GLY A 849 22.89 -15.93 -14.24
N VAL A 850 22.70 -16.33 -12.97
CA VAL A 850 23.23 -15.64 -11.79
C VAL A 850 23.72 -16.67 -10.78
N ASP A 851 24.89 -16.43 -10.20
CA ASP A 851 25.41 -17.23 -9.10
C ASP A 851 24.63 -16.97 -7.80
N VAL A 852 24.13 -18.04 -7.17
CA VAL A 852 23.35 -17.99 -5.92
C VAL A 852 24.10 -18.75 -4.83
N PHE A 853 24.53 -18.06 -3.77
CA PHE A 853 25.03 -18.72 -2.55
C PHE A 853 23.87 -19.38 -1.80
N HIS A 854 24.12 -20.39 -0.96
CA HIS A 854 23.17 -20.98 0.00
C HIS A 854 23.78 -20.96 1.41
N PRO A 855 23.17 -20.36 2.46
CA PRO A 855 23.84 -20.14 3.73
C PRO A 855 23.71 -21.35 4.67
N SER A 856 22.73 -22.22 4.42
CA SER A 856 22.50 -23.48 5.11
C SER A 856 23.53 -24.53 4.69
N THR A 857 23.93 -24.52 3.41
CA THR A 857 24.90 -25.49 2.85
C THR A 857 26.30 -24.93 2.69
N GLY A 858 26.45 -23.60 2.60
CA GLY A 858 27.71 -22.91 2.32
C GLY A 858 28.16 -22.99 0.86
N GLU A 859 27.31 -23.46 -0.05
CA GLU A 859 27.64 -23.67 -1.48
C GLU A 859 27.21 -22.47 -2.33
N VAL A 860 28.02 -22.09 -3.33
CA VAL A 860 27.62 -21.20 -4.44
C VAL A 860 27.22 -22.07 -5.62
N ARG A 861 26.01 -21.87 -6.15
CA ARG A 861 25.51 -22.57 -7.34
C ARG A 861 25.25 -21.54 -8.43
N SER A 862 25.87 -21.73 -9.58
CA SER A 862 25.49 -21.03 -10.81
C SER A 862 24.12 -21.51 -11.25
N ASP A 863 23.12 -20.64 -11.18
CA ASP A 863 21.78 -20.94 -11.66
C ASP A 863 21.62 -20.44 -13.09
N GLY A 864 20.89 -21.18 -13.92
CA GLY A 864 20.58 -20.75 -15.29
C GLY A 864 19.54 -19.62 -15.29
N ALA A 865 19.11 -19.18 -16.48
CA ALA A 865 18.06 -18.15 -16.62
C ALA A 865 16.73 -18.50 -15.90
N GLU A 866 16.48 -19.78 -15.58
CA GLU A 866 15.32 -20.24 -14.81
C GLU A 866 15.31 -19.73 -13.34
N GLY A 867 16.48 -19.42 -12.78
CA GLY A 867 16.64 -18.85 -11.42
C GLY A 867 16.29 -17.37 -11.29
N ILE A 868 16.03 -16.70 -12.42
CA ILE A 868 15.77 -15.26 -12.50
C ILE A 868 14.26 -15.01 -12.34
N ALA A 869 13.89 -14.12 -11.41
CA ALA A 869 12.52 -13.67 -11.26
C ALA A 869 12.18 -12.59 -12.29
N CYS A 870 13.01 -11.55 -12.33
CA CYS A 870 12.90 -10.47 -13.30
C CYS A 870 14.26 -9.82 -13.54
N TRP A 871 14.39 -9.13 -14.67
CA TRP A 871 15.56 -8.34 -14.99
C TRP A 871 15.17 -7.07 -15.76
N PHE A 872 15.98 -6.04 -15.58
CA PHE A 872 15.74 -4.69 -16.09
C PHE A 872 16.96 -4.18 -16.86
N ILE A 873 16.73 -3.35 -17.86
CA ILE A 873 17.79 -2.68 -18.63
C ILE A 873 17.53 -1.19 -18.63
N ASP A 874 18.57 -0.42 -18.29
CA ASP A 874 18.69 0.97 -18.68
C ASP A 874 19.49 1.04 -19.98
N THR A 875 18.80 1.34 -21.08
CA THR A 875 19.38 1.33 -22.43
C THR A 875 20.28 2.52 -22.72
N ASP A 876 20.30 3.53 -21.85
CA ASP A 876 21.16 4.72 -21.98
C ASP A 876 21.44 5.27 -20.57
N TYR A 877 22.30 4.55 -19.86
CA TYR A 877 22.59 4.79 -18.45
C TYR A 877 23.47 6.03 -18.30
N ASN A 878 22.90 7.07 -17.69
CA ASN A 878 23.56 8.37 -17.54
C ASN A 878 24.44 8.49 -16.29
N GLN A 879 24.57 7.42 -15.48
CA GLN A 879 25.27 7.42 -14.19
C GLN A 879 24.65 8.32 -13.11
N GLU A 880 23.47 8.89 -13.36
CA GLU A 880 22.77 9.68 -12.36
C GLU A 880 21.78 8.80 -11.61
N ALA A 881 20.99 7.98 -12.31
CA ALA A 881 20.05 7.04 -11.71
C ALA A 881 19.78 5.88 -12.67
N PHE A 882 19.42 4.71 -12.13
CA PHE A 882 18.96 3.60 -12.95
C PHE A 882 17.50 3.81 -13.39
N PHE A 883 17.29 4.00 -14.69
CA PHE A 883 15.95 4.10 -15.29
C PHE A 883 15.54 2.74 -15.86
N VAL A 884 14.42 2.20 -15.38
CA VAL A 884 13.87 0.96 -15.93
C VAL A 884 13.22 1.27 -17.28
N ARG A 885 13.98 1.09 -18.37
CA ARG A 885 13.50 1.30 -19.75
C ARG A 885 12.96 0.03 -20.37
N HIS A 886 13.64 -1.10 -20.15
CA HIS A 886 13.11 -2.43 -20.48
C HIS A 886 12.91 -3.26 -19.21
N ALA A 887 11.84 -4.05 -19.18
CA ALA A 887 11.53 -4.93 -18.06
C ALA A 887 11.07 -6.32 -18.54
N TYR A 888 11.72 -7.36 -18.03
CA TYR A 888 11.49 -8.74 -18.41
C TYR A 888 11.20 -9.59 -17.16
N PHE A 889 10.26 -10.53 -17.29
CA PHE A 889 9.78 -11.35 -16.19
C PHE A 889 9.89 -12.82 -16.60
N LEU A 890 10.84 -13.54 -16.00
CA LEU A 890 11.10 -14.96 -16.28
C LEU A 890 10.48 -15.89 -15.23
N GLY A 891 9.98 -15.33 -14.13
CA GLY A 891 9.35 -16.10 -13.07
C GLY A 891 8.00 -16.73 -13.44
N THR A 892 7.58 -17.69 -12.62
CA THR A 892 6.37 -18.50 -12.82
C THR A 892 5.05 -17.69 -12.84
N ASN A 893 5.06 -16.45 -12.37
CA ASN A 893 3.89 -15.56 -12.35
C ASN A 893 4.08 -14.39 -13.31
N ASP A 894 3.25 -14.32 -14.36
CA ASP A 894 3.19 -13.19 -15.31
C ASP A 894 2.50 -11.97 -14.67
N PRO A 895 3.23 -10.88 -14.34
CA PRO A 895 2.64 -9.70 -13.71
C PRO A 895 1.74 -8.92 -14.68
N TYR A 896 1.94 -9.05 -16.00
CA TYR A 896 1.17 -8.30 -17.00
C TYR A 896 -0.10 -9.01 -17.47
N LYS A 897 -0.43 -10.19 -16.92
CA LYS A 897 -1.57 -11.01 -17.34
C LYS A 897 -2.88 -10.23 -17.46
N SER A 898 -3.18 -9.35 -16.50
CA SER A 898 -4.38 -8.49 -16.52
C SER A 898 -4.35 -7.45 -17.63
N LEU A 899 -3.19 -6.85 -17.89
CA LEU A 899 -3.01 -5.87 -18.96
C LEU A 899 -3.05 -6.54 -20.34
N LYS A 900 -2.38 -7.68 -20.51
CA LYS A 900 -2.41 -8.51 -21.72
C LYS A 900 -3.83 -8.92 -22.13
N THR A 901 -4.67 -9.28 -21.16
CA THR A 901 -6.07 -9.63 -21.42
C THR A 901 -6.88 -8.43 -21.91
N THR A 902 -6.53 -7.22 -21.44
CA THR A 902 -7.27 -5.98 -21.71
C THR A 902 -6.87 -5.34 -23.03
N LEU A 903 -5.57 -5.21 -23.25
CA LEU A 903 -4.97 -4.54 -24.40
C LEU A 903 -4.68 -5.52 -25.55
N LYS A 904 -5.27 -6.72 -25.53
CA LYS A 904 -5.09 -7.75 -26.58
C LYS A 904 -5.45 -7.25 -27.99
N ALA A 905 -6.35 -6.27 -28.08
CA ALA A 905 -6.75 -5.68 -29.36
C ALA A 905 -5.77 -4.61 -29.87
N GLU A 906 -4.96 -4.02 -28.98
CA GLU A 906 -4.09 -2.88 -29.28
C GLU A 906 -2.60 -3.29 -29.38
N ILE A 907 -2.18 -4.31 -28.62
CA ILE A 907 -0.79 -4.77 -28.55
C ILE A 907 -0.71 -6.19 -29.10
N ASP A 908 0.27 -6.43 -29.96
CA ASP A 908 0.49 -7.74 -30.58
C ASP A 908 0.83 -8.82 -29.53
N LEU A 909 0.40 -10.04 -29.78
CA LEU A 909 0.70 -11.19 -28.94
C LEU A 909 2.20 -11.47 -28.88
N ASP A 910 2.92 -11.21 -29.98
CA ASP A 910 4.37 -11.38 -30.07
C ASP A 910 5.11 -10.32 -29.23
N ALA A 911 4.62 -9.08 -29.20
CA ALA A 911 5.15 -8.03 -28.32
C ALA A 911 5.00 -8.40 -26.84
N TRP A 912 3.85 -8.96 -26.44
CA TRP A 912 3.67 -9.49 -25.08
C TRP A 912 4.52 -10.72 -24.76
N ALA A 913 4.77 -11.59 -25.75
CA ALA A 913 5.63 -12.76 -25.57
C ALA A 913 7.09 -12.36 -25.34
N SER A 914 7.54 -11.25 -25.92
CA SER A 914 8.91 -10.75 -25.77
C SER A 914 9.29 -10.36 -24.32
N LEU A 915 8.31 -10.05 -23.46
CA LEU A 915 8.55 -9.73 -22.04
C LEU A 915 8.92 -10.96 -21.19
N HIS A 916 8.67 -12.16 -21.70
CA HIS A 916 8.99 -13.46 -21.07
C HIS A 916 10.18 -14.10 -21.79
N SER A 917 11.29 -13.35 -21.92
CA SER A 917 12.52 -13.81 -22.56
C SER A 917 13.76 -13.43 -21.73
N ASP A 918 14.75 -14.33 -21.77
CA ASP A 918 16.12 -14.15 -21.29
C ASP A 918 16.94 -13.21 -22.19
N THR A 919 16.37 -12.84 -23.33
CA THR A 919 16.99 -12.03 -24.37
C THR A 919 16.20 -10.74 -24.56
N SER A 920 16.91 -9.60 -24.55
CA SER A 920 16.29 -8.30 -24.73
C SER A 920 15.73 -8.11 -26.13
N ARG A 921 14.85 -7.13 -26.25
CA ARG A 921 14.47 -6.54 -27.53
C ARG A 921 15.68 -5.73 -28.06
N PRO A 922 15.87 -5.63 -29.39
CA PRO A 922 16.93 -4.81 -29.95
C PRO A 922 16.65 -3.33 -29.66
N PHE A 923 17.68 -2.58 -29.28
CA PHE A 923 17.60 -1.14 -29.02
C PHE A 923 18.81 -0.41 -29.63
N PRO A 924 18.71 0.89 -29.96
CA PRO A 924 19.83 1.64 -30.54
C PRO A 924 20.98 1.77 -29.55
N LYS A 925 22.20 1.93 -30.06
CA LYS A 925 23.36 2.22 -29.21
C LYS A 925 23.10 3.48 -28.35
N PRO A 926 23.47 3.44 -27.05
CA PRO A 926 23.25 4.56 -26.14
C PRO A 926 24.02 5.82 -26.57
N ALA A 927 23.39 6.99 -26.44
CA ALA A 927 24.06 8.27 -26.67
C ALA A 927 25.12 8.56 -25.59
N SER A 928 24.90 8.09 -24.36
CA SER A 928 25.86 8.11 -23.26
C SER A 928 27.02 7.11 -23.44
N GLY A 929 26.91 6.17 -24.38
CA GLY A 929 27.86 5.08 -24.58
C GLY A 929 27.82 4.00 -23.49
N ARG A 930 26.81 3.96 -22.61
CA ARG A 930 26.70 2.97 -21.53
C ARG A 930 25.29 2.38 -21.39
N ILE A 931 25.23 1.12 -20.96
CA ILE A 931 24.00 0.44 -20.56
C ILE A 931 24.16 -0.12 -19.15
N ALA A 932 23.06 -0.27 -18.42
CA ALA A 932 23.05 -0.95 -17.12
C ALA A 932 22.04 -2.09 -17.14
N VAL A 933 22.43 -3.27 -16.66
CA VAL A 933 21.60 -4.46 -16.59
C VAL A 933 21.47 -4.88 -15.13
N LYS A 934 20.24 -4.96 -14.64
CA LYS A 934 19.92 -5.37 -13.28
C LYS A 934 19.14 -6.67 -13.29
N VAL A 935 19.62 -7.68 -12.56
CA VAL A 935 19.01 -9.01 -12.46
C VAL A 935 18.56 -9.26 -11.03
N ILE A 936 17.37 -9.84 -10.89
CA ILE A 936 16.73 -10.09 -9.60
C ILE A 936 16.30 -11.55 -9.55
N ASN A 937 16.80 -12.28 -8.57
CA ASN A 937 16.48 -13.69 -8.41
C ASN A 937 15.14 -13.90 -7.66
N HIS A 938 14.68 -15.16 -7.61
CA HIS A 938 13.46 -15.55 -6.87
C HIS A 938 13.53 -15.33 -5.35
N LEU A 939 14.73 -15.09 -4.83
CA LEU A 939 15.02 -14.82 -3.43
C LEU A 939 15.15 -13.32 -3.12
N GLY A 940 14.94 -12.44 -4.11
CA GLY A 940 15.00 -10.98 -3.97
C GLY A 940 16.41 -10.40 -3.87
N ASP A 941 17.45 -11.19 -4.13
CA ASP A 941 18.80 -10.68 -4.32
C ASP A 941 18.86 -9.93 -5.66
N GLU A 942 19.44 -8.74 -5.61
CA GLU A 942 19.57 -7.86 -6.76
C GLU A 942 21.04 -7.66 -7.08
N VAL A 943 21.42 -7.92 -8.32
CA VAL A 943 22.78 -7.64 -8.83
C VAL A 943 22.66 -6.79 -10.09
N MET A 944 23.54 -5.81 -10.22
CA MET A 944 23.58 -4.93 -11.40
C MET A 944 24.99 -4.90 -11.96
N LYS A 945 25.10 -4.89 -13.28
CA LYS A 945 26.35 -4.74 -14.05
C LYS A 945 26.16 -3.65 -15.10
N VAL A 946 27.13 -2.76 -15.22
CA VAL A 946 27.12 -1.63 -16.17
C VAL A 946 28.14 -1.92 -17.26
N PHE A 947 27.75 -1.78 -18.52
CA PHE A 947 28.57 -2.02 -19.70
C PHE A 947 28.78 -0.74 -20.49
N ARG A 948 29.98 -0.55 -21.04
CA ARG A 948 30.24 0.48 -22.05
C ARG A 948 30.07 -0.11 -23.45
N ILE A 949 29.44 0.63 -24.35
CA ILE A 949 29.17 0.20 -25.73
C ILE A 949 29.85 1.18 -26.68
N GLY A 950 30.79 0.67 -27.47
CA GLY A 950 31.61 1.43 -28.41
C GLY A 950 30.97 1.67 -29.77
#